data_AF-A0A060SPG0-F1
#
_entry.id   AF-A0A060SPG0-F1
#
_cell.length_a   1.000
_cell.length_b   1.000
_cell.length_c   1.000
_cell.angle_alpha   90.00
_cell.angle_beta   90.00
_cell.angle_gamma   90.00
#
_symmetry.space_group_name_H-M   'P 1'
#
loop_
_entity.id
_entity.type
_entity.pdbx_description
1 polymer ?
#
loop_
_entity_poly.entity_id
_entity_poly.type
_entity_poly.pdbx_seq_one_letter_code
_entity_poly.pdbx_strand_id
1 'polypeptide(L)'
;MFGRASHIASNNRLTKFLHDNFLRVFAEELSKLGQQERVPDAMRRSFLKLNKLLHDYLYSTSGRKMSHVSASAMNQTIHDKIGASGIVLYFIDRTLYIANAGNALAVISRQGIAQLVSRKHDPFDRLETARIRSAEGWVSPKGFVNDEIDVSRSFGFYYLLPVVNPRPDVFQYDVSSLDEFVIVGNRGLWDYVSYQTAVDIARKERDPMIAAQKLRDFAISYGAEGTTMIMVIKLSDLFSKGLPRDLQLSPEPAIPEDLIRSLAKRKPRDIINRDISRLDDEVSPPTGHLALVFTDIRNSTHLWEVNPGMQSAMVLHNNLLRRLLRFCGGYEVKTEGDAFMCSFPTTLAALWWCMSVQTQLLNLPWPLEILECEDGKEIRDNTGQIIARGLSLRMGIHCGTPVCEPDPVTGRMDYFGPMVNRAARVNAVAAGGQIMCSADVIKEINARILDAGPETEYSYLQPSNAVEAIRAMGVKIFPVGEVKLKGLEVPENLSILYPASLGARQDLETLETAPTASGSRVQFSVEQMRELGMLCVRLETLAASKVFRPLPSRKGSIASSLAQSKAPEEKPDSPLVVRDDPSLYLPVMDEKSSDAHLNTVLHSLSLRIDNALTKLAFMYMSDVERQQGGPNLALRDKILELCRPIVL
;
A
#
# COMPACT_ATOMS: atom_id res chain seq x y z
N MET A 1 -1.94 27.72 -29.12
CA MET A 1 -2.72 26.57 -28.63
C MET A 1 -3.56 27.09 -27.48
N PHE A 2 -4.87 27.22 -27.67
CA PHE A 2 -5.80 27.76 -26.67
C PHE A 2 -6.03 26.72 -25.58
N GLY A 3 -5.66 27.04 -24.33
CA GLY A 3 -6.00 26.30 -23.12
C GLY A 3 -6.49 27.31 -22.08
N ARG A 4 -7.71 27.11 -21.58
CA ARG A 4 -8.55 28.11 -20.91
C ARG A 4 -7.91 28.79 -19.69
N ALA A 5 -8.18 30.08 -19.57
CA ALA A 5 -8.11 30.83 -18.33
C ALA A 5 -9.33 30.52 -17.44
N SER A 6 -9.11 30.08 -16.21
CA SER A 6 -9.68 30.73 -15.01
C SER A 6 -9.20 30.00 -13.75
N HIS A 7 -8.24 30.62 -13.04
CA HIS A 7 -8.20 30.49 -11.59
C HIS A 7 -9.50 31.13 -11.07
N ILE A 8 -10.41 30.33 -10.51
CA ILE A 8 -11.58 30.88 -9.83
C ILE A 8 -11.07 31.55 -8.54
N ALA A 9 -10.90 32.87 -8.60
CA ALA A 9 -10.38 33.72 -7.53
C ALA A 9 -11.31 33.85 -6.29
N SER A 10 -12.38 33.04 -6.17
CA SER A 10 -13.41 33.17 -5.11
C SER A 10 -13.30 32.16 -3.96
N ASN A 11 -12.47 31.10 -4.06
CA ASN A 11 -12.39 30.04 -3.03
C ASN A 11 -11.85 30.50 -1.67
N ASN A 12 -11.08 31.60 -1.62
CA ASN A 12 -10.40 32.02 -0.39
C ASN A 12 -11.35 32.50 0.72
N ARG A 13 -12.58 32.94 0.39
CA ARG A 13 -13.55 33.38 1.42
C ARG A 13 -14.11 32.21 2.21
N LEU A 14 -14.39 31.09 1.53
CA LEU A 14 -14.94 29.89 2.15
C LEU A 14 -13.90 29.23 3.06
N THR A 15 -12.69 29.01 2.56
CA THR A 15 -11.61 28.40 3.34
C THR A 15 -11.22 29.25 4.55
N LYS A 16 -11.18 30.57 4.39
CA LYS A 16 -10.97 31.50 5.52
C LYS A 16 -12.09 31.43 6.55
N PHE A 17 -13.36 31.44 6.13
CA PHE A 17 -14.48 31.32 7.05
C PHE A 17 -14.42 30.03 7.87
N LEU A 18 -14.13 28.90 7.20
CA LEU A 18 -13.96 27.61 7.86
C LEU A 18 -12.82 27.66 8.88
N HIS A 19 -11.65 28.21 8.51
CA HIS A 19 -10.50 28.34 9.39
C HIS A 19 -10.81 29.20 10.63
N ASP A 20 -11.36 30.40 10.43
CA ASP A 20 -11.61 31.38 11.49
C ASP A 20 -12.69 30.91 12.48
N ASN A 21 -13.66 30.09 12.03
CA ASN A 21 -14.79 29.66 12.86
C ASN A 21 -14.64 28.26 13.45
N PHE A 22 -13.77 27.40 12.91
CA PHE A 22 -13.69 25.99 13.34
C PHE A 22 -13.38 25.86 14.83
N LEU A 23 -12.37 26.58 15.33
CA LEU A 23 -11.93 26.47 16.73
C LEU A 23 -13.09 26.79 17.70
N ARG A 24 -13.83 27.88 17.44
CA ARG A 24 -14.97 28.28 18.26
C ARG A 24 -16.08 27.23 18.25
N VAL A 25 -16.46 26.76 17.07
CA VAL A 25 -17.52 25.74 16.93
C VAL A 25 -17.10 24.43 17.61
N PHE A 26 -15.86 24.00 17.41
CA PHE A 26 -15.35 22.78 18.00
C PHE A 26 -15.29 22.85 19.53
N ALA A 27 -14.81 23.96 20.10
CA ALA A 27 -14.81 24.17 21.55
C ALA A 27 -16.21 24.15 22.16
N GLU A 28 -17.21 24.78 21.50
CA GLU A 28 -18.61 24.71 21.93
C GLU A 28 -19.15 23.27 21.90
N GLU A 29 -18.89 22.51 20.83
CA GLU A 29 -19.40 21.13 20.71
C GLU A 29 -18.67 20.13 21.62
N LEU A 30 -17.42 20.41 21.96
CA LEU A 30 -16.66 19.67 22.97
C LEU A 30 -17.24 19.92 24.38
N SER A 31 -17.65 21.15 24.69
CA SER A 31 -18.27 21.49 25.98
C SER A 31 -19.64 20.84 26.20
N LYS A 32 -20.31 20.43 25.12
CA LYS A 32 -21.64 19.79 25.13
C LYS A 32 -21.58 18.26 25.13
N LEU A 33 -20.40 17.67 25.27
CA LEU A 33 -20.27 16.21 25.32
C LEU A 33 -21.09 15.64 26.49
N GLY A 34 -22.07 14.79 26.15
CA GLY A 34 -22.82 14.03 27.16
C GLY A 34 -21.99 12.90 27.77
N GLN A 35 -22.50 12.24 28.82
CA GLN A 35 -21.79 11.16 29.51
C GLN A 35 -21.44 9.95 28.62
N GLN A 36 -22.15 9.73 27.51
CA GLN A 36 -21.93 8.61 26.58
C GLN A 36 -21.23 9.03 25.27
N GLU A 37 -20.99 10.32 25.06
CA GLU A 37 -20.42 10.83 23.82
C GLU A 37 -18.90 10.94 23.93
N ARG A 38 -18.19 10.69 22.83
CA ARG A 38 -16.73 10.79 22.77
C ARG A 38 -16.29 11.94 21.86
N VAL A 39 -15.01 12.28 21.91
CA VAL A 39 -14.39 13.31 21.05
C VAL A 39 -14.75 13.17 19.55
N PRO A 40 -14.81 11.95 18.96
CA PRO A 40 -15.25 11.79 17.58
C PRO A 40 -16.67 12.31 17.27
N ASP A 41 -17.59 12.24 18.23
CA ASP A 41 -18.96 12.72 18.05
C ASP A 41 -19.01 14.25 18.03
N ALA A 42 -18.25 14.89 18.93
CA ALA A 42 -18.06 16.34 18.91
C ALA A 42 -17.42 16.82 17.59
N MET A 43 -16.43 16.10 17.05
CA MET A 43 -15.83 16.41 15.75
C MET A 43 -16.85 16.34 14.60
N ARG A 44 -17.66 15.27 14.55
CA ARG A 44 -18.72 15.12 13.53
C ARG A 44 -19.75 16.24 13.62
N ARG A 45 -20.23 16.55 14.83
CA ARG A 45 -21.17 17.69 15.05
C ARG A 45 -20.56 19.01 14.61
N SER A 46 -19.28 19.22 14.88
CA SER A 46 -18.57 20.45 14.54
C SER A 46 -18.49 20.66 13.03
N PHE A 47 -18.14 19.63 12.25
CA PHE A 47 -18.13 19.71 10.79
C PHE A 47 -19.51 20.01 10.21
N LEU A 48 -20.55 19.30 10.67
CA LEU A 48 -21.92 19.51 10.19
C LEU A 48 -22.47 20.90 10.57
N LYS A 49 -22.26 21.34 11.81
CA LYS A 49 -22.65 22.67 12.29
C LYS A 49 -21.90 23.78 11.58
N LEU A 50 -20.59 23.60 11.34
CA LEU A 50 -19.79 24.55 10.60
C LEU A 50 -20.25 24.67 9.14
N ASN A 51 -20.65 23.58 8.49
CA ASN A 51 -21.22 23.63 7.15
C ASN A 51 -22.56 24.37 7.12
N LYS A 52 -23.41 24.19 8.14
CA LYS A 52 -24.64 24.98 8.27
C LYS A 52 -24.35 26.47 8.44
N LEU A 53 -23.41 26.83 9.32
CA LEU A 53 -23.00 28.23 9.51
C LEU A 53 -22.41 28.84 8.24
N LEU A 54 -21.65 28.05 7.47
CA LEU A 54 -21.11 28.46 6.19
C LEU A 54 -22.24 28.72 5.18
N HIS A 55 -23.28 27.89 5.16
CA HIS A 55 -24.47 28.12 4.34
C HIS A 55 -25.11 29.46 4.73
N ASP A 56 -25.42 29.65 6.01
CA ASP A 56 -26.03 30.88 6.50
C ASP A 56 -25.17 32.11 6.14
N TYR A 57 -23.85 32.02 6.24
CA TYR A 57 -22.93 33.09 5.83
C TYR A 57 -22.99 33.40 4.33
N LEU A 58 -23.05 32.39 3.46
CA LEU A 58 -23.09 32.58 2.01
C LEU A 58 -24.46 33.09 1.52
N TYR A 59 -25.57 32.65 2.11
CA TYR A 59 -26.93 32.98 1.65
C TYR A 59 -27.65 34.08 2.46
N SER A 60 -27.15 34.49 3.64
CA SER A 60 -27.79 35.53 4.49
C SER A 60 -27.87 36.92 3.84
N THR A 61 -27.13 37.18 2.76
CA THR A 61 -27.23 38.44 2.01
C THR A 61 -28.49 38.53 1.12
N SER A 62 -29.28 37.45 0.96
CA SER A 62 -30.50 37.44 0.11
C SER A 62 -31.76 38.05 0.77
N GLY A 63 -31.67 38.60 1.98
CA GLY A 63 -32.82 39.17 2.70
C GLY A 63 -33.23 40.61 2.35
N ARG A 64 -32.60 41.28 1.36
CA ARG A 64 -33.01 42.65 0.97
C ARG A 64 -34.04 42.62 -0.16
N LYS A 65 -35.17 43.29 0.13
CA LYS A 65 -36.41 43.46 -0.66
C LYS A 65 -36.26 43.37 -2.18
N MET A 66 -37.24 42.68 -2.77
CA MET A 66 -37.55 42.63 -4.21
C MET A 66 -37.47 44.00 -4.89
N SER A 67 -36.37 44.24 -5.61
CA SER A 67 -36.35 45.03 -6.86
C SER A 67 -34.90 45.08 -7.34
N HIS A 68 -34.46 44.08 -8.13
CA HIS A 68 -33.32 44.08 -9.08
C HIS A 68 -32.91 42.63 -9.35
N VAL A 69 -33.67 41.93 -10.22
CA VAL A 69 -33.64 40.46 -10.39
C VAL A 69 -32.48 39.94 -11.26
N SER A 70 -31.67 40.80 -11.90
CA SER A 70 -30.71 40.31 -12.90
C SER A 70 -29.27 40.09 -12.39
N ALA A 71 -28.85 40.73 -11.28
CA ALA A 71 -27.46 40.64 -10.79
C ALA A 71 -27.30 39.71 -9.57
N SER A 72 -28.34 39.52 -8.75
CA SER A 72 -28.32 38.67 -7.56
C SER A 72 -28.43 37.17 -7.89
N ALA A 73 -29.17 36.81 -8.95
CA ALA A 73 -29.28 35.41 -9.42
C ALA A 73 -27.92 34.86 -9.94
N MET A 74 -27.09 35.73 -10.51
CA MET A 74 -25.75 35.37 -10.98
C MET A 74 -24.77 35.10 -9.82
N ASN A 75 -24.90 35.81 -8.70
CA ASN A 75 -24.09 35.55 -7.50
C ASN A 75 -24.54 34.28 -6.75
N GLN A 76 -25.84 33.97 -6.74
CA GLN A 76 -26.36 32.75 -6.11
C GLN A 76 -25.82 31.47 -6.79
N THR A 77 -25.79 31.44 -8.13
CA THR A 77 -25.27 30.30 -8.90
C THR A 77 -23.77 30.08 -8.75
N ILE A 78 -22.99 31.13 -8.45
CA ILE A 78 -21.55 31.03 -8.17
C ILE A 78 -21.30 30.42 -6.79
N HIS A 79 -22.10 30.77 -5.77
CA HIS A 79 -21.91 30.27 -4.40
C HIS A 79 -22.27 28.78 -4.25
N ASP A 80 -23.22 28.27 -5.04
CA ASP A 80 -23.59 26.85 -5.03
C ASP A 80 -22.42 25.94 -5.43
N LYS A 81 -21.60 26.35 -6.41
CA LYS A 81 -20.53 25.53 -7.02
C LYS A 81 -19.18 25.56 -6.29
N ILE A 82 -19.12 26.11 -5.08
CA ILE A 82 -17.87 26.23 -4.31
C ILE A 82 -17.85 25.20 -3.18
N GLY A 83 -16.69 24.60 -2.96
CA GLY A 83 -16.45 23.74 -1.80
C GLY A 83 -15.00 23.75 -1.32
N ALA A 84 -14.77 23.12 -0.17
CA ALA A 84 -13.43 22.89 0.37
C ALA A 84 -13.33 21.57 1.11
N SER A 85 -12.16 20.93 0.99
CA SER A 85 -11.76 19.83 1.86
C SER A 85 -11.29 20.38 3.22
N GLY A 86 -11.54 19.61 4.28
CA GLY A 86 -11.11 19.96 5.63
C GLY A 86 -10.54 18.75 6.36
N ILE A 87 -9.34 18.92 6.91
CA ILE A 87 -8.70 17.95 7.81
C ILE A 87 -8.30 18.66 9.11
N VAL A 88 -8.57 18.02 10.24
CA VAL A 88 -8.33 18.56 11.57
C VAL A 88 -7.62 17.51 12.41
N LEU A 89 -6.50 17.90 13.00
CA LEU A 89 -5.76 17.09 13.97
C LEU A 89 -5.97 17.70 15.35
N TYR A 90 -6.41 16.90 16.31
CA TYR A 90 -6.61 17.32 17.69
C TYR A 90 -5.82 16.39 18.62
N PHE A 91 -4.84 16.96 19.30
CA PHE A 91 -4.00 16.26 20.25
C PHE A 91 -4.54 16.47 21.67
N ILE A 92 -4.84 15.36 22.36
CA ILE A 92 -5.10 15.34 23.80
C ILE A 92 -4.12 14.37 24.42
N ASP A 93 -3.24 14.86 25.28
CA ASP A 93 -2.19 14.07 25.93
C ASP A 93 -1.34 13.26 24.94
N ARG A 94 -1.59 11.94 24.84
CA ARG A 94 -0.93 11.02 23.91
C ARG A 94 -1.86 10.48 22.83
N THR A 95 -3.10 10.94 22.77
CA THR A 95 -4.07 10.49 21.77
C THR A 95 -4.28 11.59 20.73
N LEU A 96 -4.04 11.24 19.48
CA LEU A 96 -4.29 12.06 18.30
C LEU A 96 -5.62 11.64 17.67
N TYR A 97 -6.53 12.61 17.54
CA TYR A 97 -7.76 12.48 16.79
C TYR A 97 -7.62 13.19 15.44
N ILE A 98 -7.92 12.48 14.34
CA ILE A 98 -7.85 13.02 12.98
C ILE A 98 -9.23 12.97 12.36
N ALA A 99 -9.85 14.13 12.11
CA ALA A 99 -11.10 14.25 11.38
C ALA A 99 -10.84 14.74 9.95
N ASN A 100 -11.22 13.94 8.94
CA ASN A 100 -11.04 14.31 7.55
C ASN A 100 -12.37 14.30 6.77
N ALA A 101 -12.57 15.29 5.91
CA ALA A 101 -13.63 15.33 4.90
C ALA A 101 -13.04 15.92 3.60
N GLY A 102 -12.84 15.07 2.59
CA GLY A 102 -12.30 15.45 1.28
C GLY A 102 -10.95 14.81 0.95
N ASN A 103 -10.14 15.50 0.15
CA ASN A 103 -8.94 14.95 -0.49
C ASN A 103 -7.63 15.21 0.27
N ALA A 104 -7.71 15.90 1.40
CA ALA A 104 -6.57 16.04 2.30
C ALA A 104 -6.28 14.70 3.00
N LEU A 105 -5.05 14.52 3.44
CA LEU A 105 -4.60 13.29 4.09
C LEU A 105 -3.43 13.59 5.02
N ALA A 106 -3.43 12.93 6.17
CA ALA A 106 -2.38 12.88 7.17
C ALA A 106 -1.70 11.51 7.20
N VAL A 107 -0.36 11.54 7.26
CA VAL A 107 0.55 10.39 7.35
C VAL A 107 1.48 10.60 8.55
N ILE A 108 1.64 9.59 9.40
CA ILE A 108 2.60 9.61 10.51
C ILE A 108 3.87 8.85 10.13
N SER A 109 5.04 9.36 10.54
CA SER A 109 6.30 8.63 10.48
C SER A 109 6.49 7.88 11.79
N ARG A 110 6.55 6.54 11.73
CA ARG A 110 6.92 5.68 12.85
C ARG A 110 8.21 4.96 12.52
N GLN A 111 9.29 5.30 13.22
CA GLN A 111 10.63 4.76 12.94
C GLN A 111 11.05 4.92 11.45
N GLY A 112 10.65 6.01 10.80
CA GLY A 112 10.90 6.25 9.38
C GLY A 112 9.98 5.50 8.41
N ILE A 113 8.95 4.81 8.89
CA ILE A 113 7.95 4.15 8.05
C ILE A 113 6.67 4.99 8.03
N ALA A 114 6.17 5.26 6.82
CA ALA A 114 4.91 5.96 6.63
C ALA A 114 3.71 5.09 7.03
N GLN A 115 2.92 5.57 7.99
CA GLN A 115 1.65 4.97 8.37
C GLN A 115 0.50 5.95 8.10
N LEU A 116 -0.57 5.47 7.49
CA LEU A 116 -1.75 6.28 7.20
C LEU A 116 -2.61 6.43 8.45
N VAL A 117 -2.82 7.68 8.89
CA VAL A 117 -3.66 8.03 10.06
C VAL A 117 -4.94 8.75 9.66
N SER A 118 -5.26 8.77 8.37
CA SER A 118 -6.51 9.25 7.81
C SER A 118 -6.75 8.62 6.45
N ARG A 119 -7.92 8.85 5.86
CA ARG A 119 -8.29 8.33 4.53
C ARG A 119 -8.70 9.46 3.59
N LYS A 120 -8.23 9.42 2.35
CA LYS A 120 -8.67 10.30 1.25
C LYS A 120 -10.07 9.88 0.80
N HIS A 121 -10.98 10.84 0.68
CA HIS A 121 -12.37 10.57 0.25
C HIS A 121 -12.49 10.63 -1.27
N ASP A 122 -12.08 9.54 -1.91
CA ASP A 122 -12.15 9.35 -3.37
C ASP A 122 -13.52 8.77 -3.77
N PRO A 123 -14.20 9.31 -4.81
CA PRO A 123 -15.43 8.73 -5.34
C PRO A 123 -15.32 7.26 -5.75
N PHE A 124 -14.14 6.77 -6.15
CA PHE A 124 -13.91 5.37 -6.50
C PHE A 124 -13.78 4.43 -5.29
N ASP A 125 -13.65 4.93 -4.07
CA ASP A 125 -13.66 4.06 -2.89
C ASP A 125 -15.03 3.36 -2.81
N ARG A 126 -15.02 2.04 -2.56
CA ARG A 126 -16.23 1.21 -2.56
C ARG A 126 -17.26 1.70 -1.54
N LEU A 127 -16.80 2.15 -0.37
CA LEU A 127 -17.68 2.69 0.68
C LEU A 127 -18.32 4.01 0.26
N GLU A 128 -17.56 4.88 -0.39
CA GLU A 128 -18.08 6.16 -0.87
C GLU A 128 -18.98 5.99 -2.09
N THR A 129 -18.65 5.10 -3.03
CA THR A 129 -19.51 4.76 -4.16
C THR A 129 -20.87 4.21 -3.67
N ALA A 130 -20.87 3.32 -2.67
CA ALA A 130 -22.10 2.80 -2.10
C ALA A 130 -22.94 3.90 -1.45
N ARG A 131 -22.29 4.81 -0.70
CA ARG A 131 -22.94 5.98 -0.08
C ARG A 131 -23.54 6.91 -1.13
N ILE A 132 -22.79 7.25 -2.18
CA ILE A 132 -23.21 8.11 -3.29
C ILE A 132 -24.44 7.51 -3.99
N ARG A 133 -24.40 6.21 -4.32
CA ARG A 133 -25.53 5.51 -4.94
C ARG A 133 -26.77 5.44 -4.04
N SER A 134 -26.58 5.25 -2.74
CA SER A 134 -27.70 5.26 -1.77
C SER A 134 -28.37 6.63 -1.66
N ALA A 135 -27.65 7.70 -2.00
CA ALA A 135 -28.15 9.07 -2.05
C ALA A 135 -28.63 9.48 -3.46
N GLU A 136 -28.91 8.51 -4.33
CA GLU A 136 -29.34 8.72 -5.73
C GLU A 136 -28.32 9.47 -6.60
N GLY A 137 -27.05 9.51 -6.19
CA GLY A 137 -25.93 10.00 -6.98
C GLY A 137 -25.24 8.89 -7.77
N TRP A 138 -24.37 9.28 -8.71
CA TRP A 138 -23.57 8.34 -9.49
C TRP A 138 -22.11 8.82 -9.61
N VAL A 139 -21.20 7.88 -9.88
CA VAL A 139 -19.77 8.16 -10.10
C VAL A 139 -19.45 7.87 -11.56
N SER A 140 -18.89 8.85 -12.25
CA SER A 140 -18.52 8.72 -13.65
C SER A 140 -17.25 7.87 -13.81
N PRO A 141 -17.00 7.26 -14.99
CA PRO A 141 -15.77 6.50 -15.24
C PRO A 141 -14.48 7.31 -15.10
N LYS A 142 -14.60 8.64 -15.11
CA LYS A 142 -13.48 9.58 -14.89
C LYS A 142 -13.20 9.84 -13.40
N GLY A 143 -14.02 9.31 -12.49
CA GLY A 143 -13.87 9.49 -11.04
C GLY A 143 -14.58 10.71 -10.47
N PHE A 144 -15.58 11.26 -11.19
CA PHE A 144 -16.32 12.42 -10.74
C PHE A 144 -17.71 12.04 -10.21
N VAL A 145 -18.13 12.64 -9.10
CA VAL A 145 -19.51 12.55 -8.59
C VAL A 145 -20.42 13.39 -9.47
N ASN A 146 -21.45 12.76 -10.02
CA ASN A 146 -22.39 13.35 -10.98
C ASN A 146 -21.70 14.03 -12.18
N ASP A 147 -20.51 13.56 -12.56
CA ASP A 147 -19.61 14.15 -13.58
C ASP A 147 -19.15 15.60 -13.30
N GLU A 148 -19.28 16.07 -12.06
CA GLU A 148 -18.95 17.45 -11.68
C GLU A 148 -17.75 17.58 -10.74
N ILE A 149 -17.65 16.78 -9.68
CA ILE A 149 -16.63 16.96 -8.63
C ILE A 149 -15.78 15.70 -8.40
N ASP A 150 -14.50 15.87 -8.09
CA ASP A 150 -13.51 14.79 -7.91
C ASP A 150 -13.36 14.32 -6.45
N VAL A 151 -14.28 14.71 -5.57
CA VAL A 151 -14.27 14.36 -4.14
C VAL A 151 -15.64 13.84 -3.72
N SER A 152 -15.66 12.83 -2.84
CA SER A 152 -16.94 12.27 -2.36
C SER A 152 -17.50 13.03 -1.15
N ARG A 153 -16.62 13.66 -0.34
CA ARG A 153 -17.00 14.45 0.84
C ARG A 153 -16.34 15.83 0.80
N SER A 154 -17.07 16.88 1.16
CA SER A 154 -16.57 18.26 1.13
C SER A 154 -17.50 19.18 1.93
N PHE A 155 -16.97 20.30 2.41
CA PHE A 155 -17.78 21.46 2.79
C PHE A 155 -18.26 22.18 1.53
N GLY A 156 -19.40 22.88 1.62
CA GLY A 156 -20.02 23.55 0.48
C GLY A 156 -20.73 22.59 -0.46
N PHE A 157 -20.69 22.87 -1.77
CA PHE A 157 -21.41 22.13 -2.81
C PHE A 157 -22.87 21.84 -2.43
N TYR A 158 -23.61 22.86 -1.96
CA TYR A 158 -24.93 22.68 -1.37
C TYR A 158 -25.96 22.06 -2.32
N TYR A 159 -25.82 22.27 -3.62
CA TYR A 159 -26.65 21.67 -4.66
C TYR A 159 -26.44 20.16 -4.85
N LEU A 160 -25.35 19.60 -4.31
CA LEU A 160 -25.06 18.16 -4.30
C LEU A 160 -25.44 17.49 -2.98
N LEU A 161 -26.08 18.18 -2.04
CA LEU A 161 -26.61 17.54 -0.83
C LEU A 161 -27.83 16.65 -1.20
N PRO A 162 -27.92 15.41 -0.70
CA PRO A 162 -27.07 14.75 0.32
C PRO A 162 -25.90 13.92 -0.25
N VAL A 163 -25.74 13.85 -1.57
CA VAL A 163 -24.70 13.06 -2.26
C VAL A 163 -23.30 13.44 -1.79
N VAL A 164 -23.02 14.72 -1.63
CA VAL A 164 -21.73 15.24 -1.14
C VAL A 164 -21.99 15.98 0.15
N ASN A 165 -21.41 15.51 1.25
CA ASN A 165 -21.58 16.13 2.56
C ASN A 165 -20.25 16.15 3.34
N PRO A 166 -20.12 17.03 4.34
CA PRO A 166 -18.88 17.20 5.09
C PRO A 166 -18.80 16.29 6.31
N ARG A 167 -19.53 15.16 6.36
CA ARG A 167 -19.43 14.22 7.49
C ARG A 167 -17.99 13.69 7.53
N PRO A 168 -17.21 13.96 8.60
CA PRO A 168 -15.82 13.54 8.63
C PRO A 168 -15.69 12.08 9.02
N ASP A 169 -14.69 11.41 8.44
CA ASP A 169 -14.14 10.20 9.03
C ASP A 169 -13.17 10.60 10.14
N VAL A 170 -13.37 10.03 11.33
CA VAL A 170 -12.57 10.34 12.52
C VAL A 170 -11.76 9.12 12.92
N PHE A 171 -10.44 9.26 12.87
CA PHE A 171 -9.48 8.25 13.30
C PHE A 171 -8.92 8.63 14.67
N GLN A 172 -8.74 7.63 15.53
CA GLN A 172 -8.05 7.76 16.81
C GLN A 172 -6.72 7.01 16.70
N TYR A 173 -5.63 7.69 17.07
CA TYR A 173 -4.28 7.14 17.05
C TYR A 173 -3.56 7.44 18.36
N ASP A 174 -3.03 6.43 19.02
CA ASP A 174 -2.24 6.61 20.23
C ASP A 174 -0.77 6.82 19.87
N VAL A 175 -0.29 8.04 20.14
CA VAL A 175 1.06 8.51 19.83
C VAL A 175 2.05 7.89 20.82
N SER A 176 3.09 7.29 20.28
CA SER A 176 4.19 6.63 20.99
C SER A 176 5.52 7.36 20.80
N SER A 177 6.52 7.04 21.62
CA SER A 177 7.88 7.60 21.48
C SER A 177 8.57 7.19 20.17
N LEU A 178 8.02 6.22 19.45
CA LEU A 178 8.50 5.76 18.15
C LEU A 178 8.00 6.63 16.99
N ASP A 179 7.02 7.49 17.25
CA ASP A 179 6.41 8.35 16.25
C ASP A 179 7.18 9.68 16.18
N GLU A 180 7.74 9.98 15.01
CA GLU A 180 8.69 11.09 14.82
C GLU A 180 7.97 12.40 14.50
N PHE A 181 7.08 12.36 13.50
CA PHE A 181 6.33 13.51 13.01
C PHE A 181 5.09 13.09 12.21
N VAL A 182 4.16 14.03 12.02
CA VAL A 182 2.98 13.89 11.16
C VAL A 182 3.09 14.84 9.98
N ILE A 183 2.85 14.35 8.77
CA ILE A 183 2.74 15.14 7.54
C ILE A 183 1.27 15.22 7.17
N VAL A 184 0.73 16.43 7.05
CA VAL A 184 -0.59 16.71 6.50
C VAL A 184 -0.41 17.37 5.14
N GLY A 185 -1.06 16.84 4.13
CA GLY A 185 -0.99 17.36 2.76
C GLY A 185 -2.32 17.31 2.04
N ASN A 186 -2.47 18.13 1.02
CA ASN A 186 -3.59 18.04 0.07
C ASN A 186 -3.20 17.26 -1.20
N ARG A 187 -4.12 17.22 -2.17
CA ARG A 187 -3.91 16.62 -3.50
C ARG A 187 -2.60 17.04 -4.17
N GLY A 188 -2.20 18.30 -4.01
CA GLY A 188 -0.96 18.84 -4.60
C GLY A 188 0.31 18.15 -4.11
N LEU A 189 0.30 17.53 -2.93
CA LEU A 189 1.40 16.67 -2.46
C LEU A 189 1.16 15.21 -2.83
N TRP A 190 0.00 14.66 -2.45
CA TRP A 190 -0.22 13.21 -2.44
C TRP A 190 -0.48 12.57 -3.80
N ASP A 191 -0.81 13.36 -4.82
CA ASP A 191 -0.93 12.83 -6.19
C ASP A 191 0.44 12.69 -6.88
N TYR A 192 1.48 13.32 -6.36
CA TYR A 192 2.82 13.38 -6.99
C TYR A 192 3.92 12.73 -6.15
N VAL A 193 3.72 12.64 -4.83
CA VAL A 193 4.72 12.13 -3.89
C VAL A 193 4.12 10.98 -3.10
N SER A 194 4.79 9.83 -3.11
CA SER A 194 4.37 8.68 -2.30
C SER A 194 4.49 8.99 -0.80
N TYR A 195 3.63 8.37 0.02
CA TYR A 195 3.63 8.57 1.48
C TYR A 195 5.00 8.30 2.10
N GLN A 196 5.65 7.23 1.66
CA GLN A 196 6.96 6.85 2.14
C GLN A 196 8.03 7.84 1.70
N THR A 197 8.03 8.26 0.42
CA THR A 197 8.98 9.27 -0.07
C THR A 197 8.84 10.59 0.69
N ALA A 198 7.60 10.98 1.02
CA ALA A 198 7.37 12.18 1.81
C ALA A 198 7.95 12.07 3.23
N VAL A 199 7.80 10.91 3.88
CA VAL A 199 8.43 10.64 5.18
C VAL A 199 9.94 10.68 5.07
N ASP A 200 10.52 10.04 4.05
CA ASP A 200 11.97 10.01 3.84
C ASP A 200 12.55 11.42 3.62
N ILE A 201 11.85 12.28 2.85
CA ILE A 201 12.26 13.68 2.63
C ILE A 201 12.15 14.49 3.93
N ALA A 202 11.04 14.37 4.64
CA ALA A 202 10.82 15.14 5.86
C ALA A 202 11.79 14.74 6.98
N ARG A 203 12.18 13.46 7.04
CA ARG A 203 13.06 12.92 8.08
C ARG A 203 14.50 13.42 8.00
N LYS A 204 14.98 13.77 6.80
CA LYS A 204 16.32 14.36 6.61
C LYS A 204 16.47 15.71 7.27
N GLU A 205 15.38 16.45 7.36
CA GLU A 205 15.43 17.82 7.83
C GLU A 205 15.15 17.87 9.32
N ARG A 206 16.06 18.51 10.05
CA ARG A 206 15.84 18.79 11.46
C ARG A 206 14.77 19.86 11.68
N ASP A 207 14.53 20.75 10.72
CA ASP A 207 13.49 21.78 10.85
C ASP A 207 12.21 21.36 10.11
N PRO A 208 11.05 21.26 10.80
CA PRO A 208 9.77 20.94 10.13
C PRO A 208 9.39 21.97 9.05
N MET A 209 9.81 23.23 9.16
CA MET A 209 9.54 24.25 8.16
C MET A 209 10.30 23.96 6.86
N ILE A 210 11.59 23.63 6.97
CA ILE A 210 12.42 23.26 5.82
C ILE A 210 11.92 21.94 5.22
N ALA A 211 11.52 20.97 6.05
CA ALA A 211 10.90 19.72 5.60
C ALA A 211 9.67 19.99 4.72
N ALA A 212 8.74 20.84 5.19
CA ALA A 212 7.53 21.21 4.46
C ALA A 212 7.86 21.93 3.14
N GLN A 213 8.84 22.85 3.15
CA GLN A 213 9.31 23.53 1.95
C GLN A 213 9.90 22.56 0.93
N LYS A 214 10.79 21.65 1.36
CA LYS A 214 11.38 20.65 0.46
C LYS A 214 10.33 19.71 -0.12
N LEU A 215 9.35 19.28 0.67
CA LEU A 215 8.23 18.48 0.16
C LEU A 215 7.42 19.22 -0.91
N ARG A 216 7.18 20.52 -0.71
CA ARG A 216 6.45 21.36 -1.67
C ARG A 216 7.25 21.51 -2.97
N ASP A 217 8.52 21.89 -2.86
CA ASP A 217 9.38 22.12 -4.02
C ASP A 217 9.58 20.79 -4.79
N PHE A 218 9.64 19.67 -4.06
CA PHE A 218 9.67 18.33 -4.65
C PHE A 218 8.38 18.01 -5.41
N ALA A 219 7.19 18.22 -4.82
CA ALA A 219 5.92 18.00 -5.50
C ALA A 219 5.81 18.85 -6.78
N ILE A 220 6.21 20.12 -6.72
CA ILE A 220 6.22 21.03 -7.89
C ILE A 220 7.14 20.49 -8.99
N SER A 221 8.32 19.96 -8.63
CA SER A 221 9.26 19.39 -9.61
C SER A 221 8.71 18.16 -10.35
N TYR A 222 7.71 17.49 -9.79
CA TYR A 222 7.00 16.36 -10.39
C TYR A 222 5.72 16.77 -11.13
N GLY A 223 5.45 18.08 -11.26
CA GLY A 223 4.31 18.61 -12.00
C GLY A 223 3.10 18.94 -11.14
N ALA A 224 3.27 19.13 -9.83
CA ALA A 224 2.19 19.66 -9.00
C ALA A 224 1.86 21.10 -9.41
N GLU A 225 0.66 21.29 -9.94
CA GLU A 225 0.12 22.59 -10.32
C GLU A 225 -0.91 23.10 -9.30
N GLY A 226 -1.04 24.42 -9.18
CA GLY A 226 -2.01 25.05 -8.29
C GLY A 226 -1.52 25.20 -6.84
N THR A 227 -2.44 25.07 -5.88
CA THR A 227 -2.15 25.34 -4.47
C THR A 227 -1.78 24.06 -3.72
N THR A 228 -0.51 23.94 -3.33
CA THR A 228 0.01 22.81 -2.54
C THR A 228 0.16 23.23 -1.08
N MET A 229 -0.62 22.62 -0.20
CA MET A 229 -0.57 22.85 1.25
C MET A 229 0.06 21.63 1.92
N ILE A 230 1.10 21.88 2.71
CA ILE A 230 1.85 20.86 3.44
C ILE A 230 2.11 21.41 4.85
N MET A 231 1.83 20.60 5.85
CA MET A 231 2.12 20.89 7.25
C MET A 231 2.89 19.70 7.83
N VAL A 232 4.04 19.95 8.44
CA VAL A 232 4.84 18.95 9.14
C VAL A 232 4.82 19.29 10.63
N ILE A 233 4.36 18.35 11.45
CA ILE A 233 4.23 18.51 12.91
C ILE A 233 5.17 17.51 13.58
N LYS A 234 6.18 17.99 14.30
CA LYS A 234 7.04 17.12 15.09
C LYS A 234 6.34 16.63 16.36
N LEU A 235 6.53 15.36 16.70
CA LEU A 235 5.95 14.75 17.88
C LEU A 235 6.95 14.59 19.03
N SER A 236 8.25 14.79 18.77
CA SER A 236 9.32 14.77 19.78
C SER A 236 9.01 15.64 21.01
N ASP A 237 8.36 16.78 20.80
CA ASP A 237 8.07 17.75 21.86
C ASP A 237 6.96 17.29 22.81
N LEU A 238 6.10 16.36 22.38
CA LEU A 238 5.05 15.78 23.23
C LEU A 238 5.63 14.88 24.33
N PHE A 239 6.80 14.28 24.07
CA PHE A 239 7.50 13.41 25.01
C PHE A 239 8.62 14.12 25.78
N SER A 240 9.04 15.30 25.31
CA SER A 240 10.16 16.07 25.88
C SER A 240 9.74 17.06 27.00
N LYS A 241 8.61 16.81 27.69
CA LYS A 241 8.20 17.63 28.85
C LYS A 241 9.21 17.49 30.00
N GLY A 242 10.26 18.31 29.97
CA GLY A 242 11.30 18.32 31.00
C GLY A 242 12.41 19.36 30.86
N LEU A 243 12.59 20.05 29.72
CA LEU A 243 13.62 21.08 29.58
C LEU A 243 13.02 22.48 29.32
N PRO A 244 13.42 23.52 30.10
CA PRO A 244 12.96 24.88 29.91
C PRO A 244 13.32 25.43 28.53
N ARG A 245 12.40 26.23 27.97
CA ARG A 245 12.43 26.80 26.61
C ARG A 245 13.45 27.95 26.42
N ASP A 246 14.31 28.21 27.42
CA ASP A 246 15.18 29.40 27.47
C ASP A 246 16.63 29.18 26.99
N LEU A 247 17.00 27.98 26.51
CA LEU A 247 18.37 27.67 26.07
C LEU A 247 18.56 27.54 24.54
N GLN A 248 17.56 27.90 23.73
CA GLN A 248 17.68 27.89 22.25
C GLN A 248 18.08 29.23 21.63
N LEU A 249 18.37 30.25 22.44
CA LEU A 249 18.93 31.52 21.97
C LEU A 249 20.39 31.68 22.44
N SER A 250 21.28 30.90 21.83
CA SER A 250 22.71 31.24 21.78
C SER A 250 23.11 31.43 20.33
N PRO A 251 23.73 32.57 19.95
CA PRO A 251 24.17 32.79 18.57
C PRO A 251 25.29 31.80 18.22
N GLU A 252 25.10 31.03 17.13
CA GLU A 252 26.11 30.13 16.56
C GLU A 252 27.39 30.89 16.15
N PRO A 253 28.57 30.24 16.19
CA PRO A 253 29.74 30.74 15.48
C PRO A 253 29.56 30.50 13.97
N ALA A 254 29.71 31.57 13.19
CA ALA A 254 29.61 31.54 11.73
C ALA A 254 30.69 30.63 11.11
N ILE A 255 30.26 29.65 10.31
CA ILE A 255 31.15 28.87 9.43
C ILE A 255 31.45 29.74 8.20
N PRO A 256 32.74 29.98 7.84
CA PRO A 256 33.09 30.81 6.70
C PRO A 256 32.56 30.27 5.35
N GLU A 257 31.97 31.15 4.54
CA GLU A 257 31.35 30.86 3.23
C GLU A 257 32.25 30.12 2.23
N ASP A 258 33.58 30.20 2.39
CA ASP A 258 34.54 29.56 1.49
C ASP A 258 34.52 28.03 1.57
N LEU A 259 34.14 27.45 2.73
CA LEU A 259 34.06 26.00 2.89
C LEU A 259 32.84 25.42 2.14
N ILE A 260 31.74 26.18 2.07
CA ILE A 260 30.48 25.78 1.40
C ILE A 260 30.69 25.69 -0.12
N ARG A 261 31.50 26.56 -0.72
CA ARG A 261 31.84 26.48 -2.16
C ARG A 261 32.70 25.28 -2.52
N SER A 262 33.51 24.77 -1.60
CA SER A 262 34.38 23.62 -1.85
C SER A 262 33.60 22.30 -1.93
N LEU A 263 32.49 22.18 -1.17
CA LEU A 263 31.61 21.01 -1.15
C LEU A 263 30.65 20.95 -2.35
N ALA A 264 30.35 22.10 -2.98
CA ALA A 264 29.41 22.20 -4.10
C ALA A 264 29.94 21.73 -5.48
N LYS A 265 31.17 21.18 -5.55
CA LYS A 265 31.83 20.80 -6.82
C LYS A 265 32.00 19.29 -7.08
N ARG A 266 31.20 18.42 -6.46
CA ARG A 266 31.15 17.00 -6.85
C ARG A 266 29.95 16.75 -7.78
N LYS A 267 30.22 16.59 -9.07
CA LYS A 267 29.24 16.07 -10.04
C LYS A 267 28.94 14.61 -9.71
N PRO A 268 27.66 14.18 -9.60
CA PRO A 268 27.35 12.76 -9.59
C PRO A 268 27.36 12.26 -11.04
N ARG A 269 28.22 11.28 -11.32
CA ARG A 269 28.06 10.38 -12.45
C ARG A 269 27.36 9.12 -11.95
N ASP A 270 26.64 8.51 -12.89
CA ASP A 270 25.97 7.21 -12.87
C ASP A 270 24.47 7.17 -12.49
N ILE A 271 23.73 6.61 -13.44
CA ILE A 271 22.29 6.41 -13.47
C ILE A 271 22.01 5.14 -12.65
N ILE A 272 21.68 5.31 -11.38
CA ILE A 272 21.16 4.23 -10.51
C ILE A 272 19.96 4.79 -9.74
N ASN A 273 18.90 3.98 -9.63
CA ASN A 273 17.56 4.27 -9.10
C ASN A 273 17.41 5.53 -8.21
N ARG A 274 16.58 6.46 -8.69
CA ARG A 274 16.37 7.83 -8.18
C ARG A 274 15.76 7.92 -6.78
N ASP A 275 15.28 6.80 -6.23
CA ASP A 275 14.74 6.68 -4.88
C ASP A 275 15.82 6.36 -3.82
N ILE A 276 16.97 5.81 -4.23
CA ILE A 276 18.04 5.34 -3.34
C ILE A 276 19.11 6.44 -3.09
N SER A 277 19.24 7.40 -4.00
CA SER A 277 20.12 8.58 -3.84
C SER A 277 19.58 9.61 -2.84
N ARG A 278 18.46 9.30 -2.18
CA ARG A 278 17.67 10.21 -1.35
C ARG A 278 17.53 9.74 0.11
N LEU A 279 18.52 9.07 0.69
CA LEU A 279 18.69 9.03 2.16
C LEU A 279 20.10 9.59 2.46
N ASP A 280 20.38 9.99 3.71
CA ASP A 280 21.67 10.58 4.13
C ASP A 280 22.89 9.79 3.63
N ASP A 281 24.07 10.45 3.60
CA ASP A 281 25.34 9.90 3.14
C ASP A 281 25.53 8.43 3.59
N GLU A 282 25.96 7.58 2.66
CA GLU A 282 26.25 6.16 2.88
C GLU A 282 26.98 5.96 4.22
N VAL A 283 26.43 5.11 5.11
CA VAL A 283 26.99 4.89 6.46
C VAL A 283 28.46 4.51 6.32
N SER A 284 29.35 5.18 7.06
CA SER A 284 30.78 4.90 6.99
C SER A 284 31.07 3.43 7.32
N PRO A 285 31.96 2.75 6.57
CA PRO A 285 32.25 1.35 6.80
C PRO A 285 32.85 1.14 8.21
N PRO A 286 32.28 0.26 9.04
CA PRO A 286 32.81 -0.04 10.37
C PRO A 286 34.17 -0.75 10.29
N THR A 287 35.03 -0.53 11.28
CA THR A 287 36.33 -1.20 11.41
C THR A 287 36.51 -1.75 12.82
N GLY A 288 37.45 -2.69 13.00
CA GLY A 288 37.68 -3.34 14.28
C GLY A 288 36.71 -4.50 14.51
N HIS A 289 36.11 -4.59 15.71
CA HIS A 289 35.11 -5.61 16.03
C HIS A 289 33.75 -5.18 15.46
N LEU A 290 33.20 -5.99 14.57
CA LEU A 290 31.96 -5.69 13.85
C LEU A 290 31.14 -6.96 13.64
N ALA A 291 29.88 -6.79 13.22
CA ALA A 291 29.01 -7.89 12.83
C ALA A 291 28.81 -7.91 11.33
N LEU A 292 28.93 -9.10 10.72
CA LEU A 292 28.60 -9.34 9.33
C LEU A 292 27.29 -10.10 9.23
N VAL A 293 26.46 -9.67 8.28
CA VAL A 293 25.23 -10.35 7.90
C VAL A 293 25.29 -10.71 6.44
N PHE A 294 25.04 -11.98 6.16
CA PHE A 294 24.78 -12.47 4.81
C PHE A 294 23.30 -12.78 4.68
N THR A 295 22.70 -12.40 3.56
CA THR A 295 21.32 -12.74 3.21
C THR A 295 21.28 -13.46 1.89
N ASP A 296 20.25 -14.27 1.67
CA ASP A 296 20.01 -14.92 0.38
C ASP A 296 18.53 -15.34 0.25
N ILE A 297 17.98 -15.40 -0.96
CA ILE A 297 16.56 -15.76 -1.15
C ILE A 297 16.44 -17.26 -1.45
N ARG A 298 15.53 -17.95 -0.74
CA ARG A 298 15.24 -19.37 -0.99
C ARG A 298 14.71 -19.55 -2.41
N ASN A 299 15.26 -20.53 -3.14
CA ASN A 299 14.84 -20.91 -4.49
C ASN A 299 14.84 -19.77 -5.53
N SER A 300 15.67 -18.73 -5.34
CA SER A 300 15.67 -17.55 -6.20
C SER A 300 15.95 -17.86 -7.67
N THR A 301 16.88 -18.77 -7.97
CA THR A 301 17.18 -19.20 -9.35
C THR A 301 15.94 -19.77 -10.05
N HIS A 302 15.17 -20.61 -9.36
CA HIS A 302 13.94 -21.19 -9.91
C HIS A 302 12.86 -20.12 -10.10
N LEU A 303 12.69 -19.23 -9.12
CA LEU A 303 11.73 -18.13 -9.20
C LEU A 303 12.04 -17.17 -10.35
N TRP A 304 13.32 -16.94 -10.65
CA TRP A 304 13.74 -16.13 -11.80
C TRP A 304 13.41 -16.76 -13.16
N GLU A 305 13.44 -18.09 -13.27
CA GLU A 305 13.14 -18.79 -14.51
C GLU A 305 11.63 -18.92 -14.77
N VAL A 306 10.84 -19.11 -13.70
CA VAL A 306 9.42 -19.51 -13.81
C VAL A 306 8.45 -18.37 -13.51
N ASN A 307 8.83 -17.40 -12.67
CA ASN A 307 7.89 -16.40 -12.17
C ASN A 307 8.12 -15.00 -12.81
N PRO A 308 7.20 -14.50 -13.65
CA PRO A 308 7.34 -13.19 -14.28
C PRO A 308 7.31 -12.03 -13.27
N GLY A 309 6.76 -12.23 -12.07
CA GLY A 309 6.72 -11.24 -11.00
C GLY A 309 8.06 -11.03 -10.27
N MET A 310 9.07 -11.88 -10.52
CA MET A 310 10.33 -11.87 -9.78
C MET A 310 11.10 -10.55 -9.89
N GLN A 311 11.11 -9.91 -11.07
CA GLN A 311 11.81 -8.65 -11.27
C GLN A 311 11.23 -7.52 -10.39
N SER A 312 9.90 -7.41 -10.35
CA SER A 312 9.19 -6.46 -9.49
C SER A 312 9.38 -6.77 -8.00
N ALA A 313 9.34 -8.05 -7.64
CA ALA A 313 9.58 -8.50 -6.27
C ALA A 313 11.00 -8.17 -5.79
N MET A 314 12.02 -8.36 -6.64
CA MET A 314 13.40 -8.03 -6.32
C MET A 314 13.61 -6.53 -6.07
N VAL A 315 12.91 -5.66 -6.81
CA VAL A 315 12.96 -4.21 -6.55
C VAL A 315 12.39 -3.89 -5.16
N LEU A 316 11.24 -4.47 -4.79
CA LEU A 316 10.65 -4.29 -3.47
C LEU A 316 11.56 -4.81 -2.34
N HIS A 317 12.13 -5.99 -2.55
CA HIS A 317 13.07 -6.63 -1.62
C HIS A 317 14.31 -5.76 -1.39
N ASN A 318 15.02 -5.40 -2.47
CA ASN A 318 16.26 -4.62 -2.41
C ASN A 318 16.02 -3.24 -1.76
N ASN A 319 14.89 -2.61 -2.08
CA ASN A 319 14.53 -1.31 -1.50
C ASN A 319 14.27 -1.42 0.00
N LEU A 320 13.60 -2.48 0.45
CA LEU A 320 13.36 -2.72 1.88
C LEU A 320 14.67 -2.95 2.62
N LEU A 321 15.53 -3.86 2.13
CA LEU A 321 16.80 -4.20 2.77
C LEU A 321 17.68 -2.96 2.93
N ARG A 322 17.89 -2.20 1.84
CA ARG A 322 18.70 -0.98 1.85
C ARG A 322 18.14 0.11 2.77
N ARG A 323 16.83 0.30 2.80
CA ARG A 323 16.19 1.28 3.68
C ARG A 323 16.43 0.93 5.15
N LEU A 324 16.13 -0.31 5.54
CA LEU A 324 16.33 -0.77 6.90
C LEU A 324 17.80 -0.81 7.28
N LEU A 325 18.69 -1.12 6.33
CA LEU A 325 20.14 -1.19 6.56
C LEU A 325 20.66 0.16 7.02
N ARG A 326 20.29 1.23 6.30
CA ARG A 326 20.63 2.60 6.69
C ARG A 326 20.02 2.99 8.03
N PHE A 327 18.76 2.63 8.27
CA PHE A 327 18.07 2.92 9.53
C PHE A 327 18.75 2.28 10.75
N CYS A 328 19.31 1.07 10.58
CA CYS A 328 20.02 0.36 11.65
C CYS A 328 21.51 0.71 11.72
N GLY A 329 22.00 1.66 10.91
CA GLY A 329 23.41 2.04 10.88
C GLY A 329 24.33 0.99 10.27
N GLY A 330 23.84 0.19 9.33
CA GLY A 330 24.62 -0.80 8.59
C GLY A 330 25.18 -0.26 7.28
N TYR A 331 26.27 -0.88 6.83
CA TYR A 331 26.97 -0.60 5.59
C TYR A 331 26.76 -1.75 4.59
N GLU A 332 26.43 -1.40 3.34
CA GLU A 332 26.28 -2.37 2.24
C GLU A 332 27.67 -2.62 1.64
N VAL A 333 28.22 -3.81 1.87
CA VAL A 333 29.55 -4.19 1.34
C VAL A 333 29.44 -4.48 -0.15
N LYS A 334 28.60 -5.47 -0.49
CA LYS A 334 28.35 -5.90 -1.87
C LYS A 334 27.04 -6.67 -1.98
N THR A 335 26.54 -6.73 -3.21
CA THR A 335 25.37 -7.54 -3.59
C THR A 335 25.76 -8.55 -4.64
N GLU A 336 25.48 -9.82 -4.40
CA GLU A 336 25.73 -10.93 -5.32
C GLU A 336 24.37 -11.48 -5.79
N GLY A 337 23.84 -10.95 -6.90
CA GLY A 337 22.50 -11.30 -7.37
C GLY A 337 21.41 -10.83 -6.41
N ASP A 338 20.76 -11.78 -5.74
CA ASP A 338 19.72 -11.61 -4.73
C ASP A 338 20.27 -11.62 -3.28
N ALA A 339 21.56 -11.92 -3.10
CA ALA A 339 22.22 -11.95 -1.81
C ALA A 339 22.84 -10.59 -1.43
N PHE A 340 22.76 -10.22 -0.15
CA PHE A 340 23.43 -9.05 0.41
C PHE A 340 24.52 -9.48 1.39
N MET A 341 25.66 -8.80 1.29
CA MET A 341 26.68 -8.77 2.35
C MET A 341 26.65 -7.39 3.01
N CYS A 342 26.31 -7.38 4.30
CA CYS A 342 26.18 -6.17 5.08
C CYS A 342 27.10 -6.22 6.31
N SER A 343 27.67 -5.08 6.70
CA SER A 343 28.44 -4.94 7.93
C SER A 343 27.78 -3.93 8.88
N PHE A 344 27.89 -4.19 10.17
CA PHE A 344 27.33 -3.35 11.22
C PHE A 344 28.39 -3.07 12.29
N PRO A 345 28.43 -1.86 12.86
CA PRO A 345 29.38 -1.52 13.91
C PRO A 345 29.18 -2.37 15.18
N THR A 346 27.98 -2.93 15.36
CA THR A 346 27.64 -3.72 16.56
C THR A 346 26.73 -4.90 16.24
N THR A 347 26.81 -5.94 17.07
CA THR A 347 26.03 -7.17 16.94
C THR A 347 24.52 -6.93 17.08
N LEU A 348 24.07 -6.08 18.01
CA LEU A 348 22.65 -5.83 18.20
C LEU A 348 22.07 -4.95 17.08
N ALA A 349 22.86 -4.06 16.45
CA ALA A 349 22.41 -3.36 15.25
C ALA A 349 22.13 -4.33 14.09
N ALA A 350 23.02 -5.32 13.89
CA ALA A 350 22.81 -6.38 12.90
C ALA A 350 21.55 -7.22 13.20
N LEU A 351 21.36 -7.61 14.46
CA LEU A 351 20.18 -8.37 14.87
C LEU A 351 18.89 -7.58 14.68
N TRP A 352 18.90 -6.30 15.09
CA TRP A 352 17.76 -5.41 14.93
C TRP A 352 17.36 -5.28 13.46
N TRP A 353 18.34 -5.12 12.57
CA TRP A 353 18.12 -5.11 11.14
C TRP A 353 17.47 -6.41 10.64
N CYS A 354 18.03 -7.57 11.01
CA CYS A 354 17.50 -8.86 10.58
C CYS A 354 16.05 -9.09 11.02
N MET A 355 15.75 -8.80 12.29
CA MET A 355 14.39 -8.92 12.84
C MET A 355 13.41 -7.95 12.15
N SER A 356 13.84 -6.73 11.89
CA SER A 356 13.04 -5.72 11.19
C SER A 356 12.75 -6.13 9.75
N VAL A 357 13.75 -6.65 9.03
CA VAL A 357 13.59 -7.15 7.66
C VAL A 357 12.59 -8.31 7.63
N GLN A 358 12.77 -9.33 8.48
CA GLN A 358 11.88 -10.50 8.53
C GLN A 358 10.42 -10.13 8.82
N THR A 359 10.20 -9.11 9.65
CA THR A 359 8.86 -8.61 9.99
C THR A 359 8.26 -7.80 8.84
N GLN A 360 9.04 -6.91 8.22
CA GLN A 360 8.53 -6.01 7.18
C GLN A 360 8.32 -6.71 5.83
N LEU A 361 9.04 -7.78 5.52
CA LEU A 361 8.82 -8.59 4.31
C LEU A 361 7.36 -9.07 4.22
N LEU A 362 6.71 -9.35 5.36
CA LEU A 362 5.31 -9.80 5.38
C LEU A 362 4.32 -8.72 4.91
N ASN A 363 4.66 -7.45 5.13
CA ASN A 363 3.79 -6.30 4.84
C ASN A 363 4.01 -5.71 3.45
N LEU A 364 5.01 -6.17 2.70
CA LEU A 364 5.29 -5.64 1.37
C LEU A 364 4.16 -5.97 0.38
N PRO A 365 3.85 -5.07 -0.56
CA PRO A 365 2.86 -5.31 -1.61
C PRO A 365 3.47 -6.20 -2.70
N TRP A 366 3.74 -7.47 -2.38
CA TRP A 366 4.28 -8.43 -3.33
C TRP A 366 3.39 -8.57 -4.57
N PRO A 367 3.99 -8.74 -5.77
CA PRO A 367 3.25 -9.08 -6.98
C PRO A 367 2.40 -10.33 -6.77
N LEU A 368 1.23 -10.37 -7.42
CA LEU A 368 0.27 -11.46 -7.24
C LEU A 368 0.87 -12.80 -7.67
N GLU A 369 1.68 -12.79 -8.71
CA GLU A 369 2.36 -13.95 -9.29
C GLU A 369 3.29 -14.62 -8.26
N ILE A 370 3.90 -13.84 -7.37
CA ILE A 370 4.75 -14.37 -6.29
C ILE A 370 3.89 -14.97 -5.18
N LEU A 371 2.77 -14.32 -4.84
CA LEU A 371 1.85 -14.78 -3.79
C LEU A 371 1.10 -16.06 -4.18
N GLU A 372 0.93 -16.32 -5.48
CA GLU A 372 0.29 -17.54 -6.00
C GLU A 372 1.25 -18.72 -6.13
N CYS A 373 2.57 -18.48 -6.08
CA CYS A 373 3.59 -19.53 -6.13
C CYS A 373 3.71 -20.26 -4.78
N GLU A 374 4.07 -21.56 -4.80
CA GLU A 374 4.28 -22.33 -3.57
C GLU A 374 5.33 -21.72 -2.63
N ASP A 375 6.39 -21.13 -3.19
CA ASP A 375 7.48 -20.51 -2.43
C ASP A 375 7.09 -19.16 -1.80
N GLY A 376 6.07 -18.49 -2.33
CA GLY A 376 5.67 -17.12 -1.93
C GLY A 376 4.27 -16.99 -1.32
N LYS A 377 3.53 -18.10 -1.23
CA LYS A 377 2.17 -18.13 -0.65
C LYS A 377 2.14 -17.67 0.80
N GLU A 378 1.00 -17.14 1.19
CA GLU A 378 0.77 -16.72 2.56
C GLU A 378 0.56 -17.95 3.46
N ILE A 379 1.42 -18.12 4.46
CA ILE A 379 1.33 -19.16 5.47
C ILE A 379 0.95 -18.49 6.79
N ARG A 380 -0.07 -19.04 7.44
CA ARG A 380 -0.56 -18.60 8.75
C ARG A 380 -0.33 -19.68 9.79
N ASP A 381 -0.11 -19.27 11.03
CA ASP A 381 -0.06 -20.18 12.16
C ASP A 381 -1.46 -20.61 12.63
N ASN A 382 -1.52 -21.48 13.64
CA ASN A 382 -2.77 -21.95 14.25
C ASN A 382 -3.61 -20.85 14.88
N THR A 383 -3.04 -19.66 15.11
CA THR A 383 -3.74 -18.49 15.66
C THR A 383 -4.28 -17.56 14.56
N GLY A 384 -3.99 -17.87 13.29
CA GLY A 384 -4.36 -17.07 12.13
C GLY A 384 -3.40 -15.91 11.82
N GLN A 385 -2.27 -15.82 12.53
CA GLN A 385 -1.23 -14.82 12.27
C GLN A 385 -0.39 -15.21 11.06
N ILE A 386 -0.10 -14.25 10.18
CA ILE A 386 0.76 -14.48 9.01
C ILE A 386 2.20 -14.67 9.49
N ILE A 387 2.79 -15.82 9.15
CA ILE A 387 4.16 -16.16 9.51
C ILE A 387 5.08 -16.17 8.28
N ALA A 388 4.60 -16.46 7.08
CA ALA A 388 5.38 -16.32 5.84
C ALA A 388 4.51 -15.73 4.72
N ARG A 389 5.08 -14.88 3.89
CA ARG A 389 4.40 -14.24 2.74
C ARG A 389 5.43 -13.60 1.81
N GLY A 390 5.36 -13.91 0.52
CA GLY A 390 6.28 -13.42 -0.50
C GLY A 390 7.67 -14.06 -0.42
N LEU A 391 8.71 -13.36 -0.88
CA LEU A 391 10.06 -13.92 -0.97
C LEU A 391 10.61 -14.31 0.41
N SER A 392 11.07 -15.56 0.52
CA SER A 392 11.59 -16.12 1.76
C SER A 392 13.11 -15.90 1.88
N LEU A 393 13.50 -14.96 2.75
CA LEU A 393 14.90 -14.57 2.95
C LEU A 393 15.55 -15.39 4.08
N ARG A 394 16.69 -16.03 3.80
CA ARG A 394 17.58 -16.58 4.83
C ARG A 394 18.63 -15.56 5.22
N MET A 395 18.99 -15.52 6.51
CA MET A 395 19.97 -14.57 7.04
C MET A 395 20.92 -15.28 7.99
N GLY A 396 22.21 -14.92 7.95
CA GLY A 396 23.23 -15.44 8.88
C GLY A 396 24.06 -14.32 9.50
N ILE A 397 24.24 -14.35 10.82
CA ILE A 397 24.97 -13.33 11.59
C ILE A 397 26.19 -13.95 12.29
N HIS A 398 27.34 -13.30 12.17
CA HIS A 398 28.54 -13.58 12.94
C HIS A 398 29.29 -12.28 13.27
N CYS A 399 29.89 -12.20 14.46
CA CYS A 399 30.67 -11.05 14.92
C CYS A 399 32.15 -11.40 15.14
N GLY A 400 33.04 -10.43 14.94
CA GLY A 400 34.48 -10.64 15.02
C GLY A 400 35.26 -9.50 14.37
N THR A 401 36.55 -9.70 14.16
CA THR A 401 37.48 -8.71 13.60
C THR A 401 37.98 -9.15 12.22
N PRO A 402 37.35 -8.70 11.12
CA PRO A 402 37.82 -9.00 9.77
C PRO A 402 39.00 -8.13 9.34
N VAL A 403 39.66 -8.54 8.26
CA VAL A 403 40.63 -7.70 7.55
C VAL A 403 39.85 -6.72 6.69
N CYS A 404 40.03 -5.42 6.93
CA CYS A 404 39.30 -4.35 6.25
C CYS A 404 40.20 -3.76 5.15
N GLU A 405 39.81 -3.90 3.88
CA GLU A 405 40.58 -3.37 2.75
C GLU A 405 39.66 -2.63 1.77
N PRO A 406 39.99 -1.40 1.35
CA PRO A 406 39.23 -0.71 0.31
C PRO A 406 39.51 -1.34 -1.05
N ASP A 407 38.45 -1.65 -1.79
CA ASP A 407 38.53 -2.17 -3.15
C ASP A 407 39.22 -1.14 -4.08
N PRO A 408 40.24 -1.56 -4.86
CA PRO A 408 41.07 -0.64 -5.64
C PRO A 408 40.34 0.04 -6.80
N VAL A 409 39.18 -0.49 -7.23
CA VAL A 409 38.40 0.04 -8.37
C VAL A 409 37.27 0.93 -7.88
N THR A 410 36.48 0.44 -6.92
CA THR A 410 35.27 1.11 -6.42
C THR A 410 35.56 2.04 -5.24
N GLY A 411 36.69 1.87 -4.56
CA GLY A 411 37.04 2.59 -3.34
C GLY A 411 36.16 2.25 -2.12
N ARG A 412 35.26 1.26 -2.26
CA ARG A 412 34.39 0.78 -1.18
C ARG A 412 35.14 -0.17 -0.26
N MET A 413 34.77 -0.23 1.01
CA MET A 413 35.41 -1.16 1.96
C MET A 413 34.90 -2.57 1.70
N ASP A 414 35.82 -3.51 1.48
CA ASP A 414 35.53 -4.94 1.50
C ASP A 414 36.15 -5.57 2.75
N TYR A 415 35.60 -6.72 3.15
CA TYR A 415 36.01 -7.44 4.34
C TYR A 415 36.48 -8.83 3.97
N PHE A 416 37.65 -9.21 4.50
CA PHE A 416 38.29 -10.49 4.22
C PHE A 416 38.65 -11.25 5.50
N GLY A 417 39.00 -12.52 5.31
CA GLY A 417 39.55 -13.36 6.36
C GLY A 417 38.57 -14.41 6.90
N PRO A 418 39.02 -15.21 7.90
CA PRO A 418 38.27 -16.35 8.40
C PRO A 418 36.87 -16.00 8.94
N MET A 419 36.72 -14.82 9.52
CA MET A 419 35.46 -14.30 10.07
C MET A 419 34.38 -14.16 8.99
N VAL A 420 34.73 -13.65 7.81
CA VAL A 420 33.82 -13.48 6.67
C VAL A 420 33.38 -14.83 6.13
N ASN A 421 34.33 -15.76 6.00
CA ASN A 421 34.04 -17.13 5.58
C ASN A 421 33.08 -17.81 6.55
N ARG A 422 33.28 -17.63 7.87
CA ARG A 422 32.39 -18.16 8.90
C ARG A 422 30.99 -17.57 8.78
N ALA A 423 30.87 -16.24 8.67
CA ALA A 423 29.58 -15.56 8.51
C ALA A 423 28.79 -16.07 7.28
N ALA A 424 29.46 -16.23 6.14
CA ALA A 424 28.85 -16.76 4.92
C ALA A 424 28.38 -18.22 5.10
N ARG A 425 29.13 -19.05 5.85
CA ARG A 425 28.74 -20.44 6.15
C ARG A 425 27.60 -20.54 7.15
N VAL A 426 27.51 -19.63 8.12
CA VAL A 426 26.37 -19.51 9.03
C VAL A 426 25.08 -19.24 8.25
N ASN A 427 25.12 -18.31 7.27
CA ASN A 427 23.96 -18.06 6.39
C ASN A 427 23.61 -19.27 5.52
N ALA A 428 24.61 -19.99 4.99
CA ALA A 428 24.38 -21.12 4.09
C ALA A 428 23.58 -22.29 4.72
N VAL A 429 23.62 -22.42 6.06
CA VAL A 429 22.86 -23.44 6.82
C VAL A 429 21.45 -22.97 7.16
N ALA A 430 21.16 -21.67 7.05
CA ALA A 430 19.84 -21.13 7.34
C ALA A 430 18.82 -21.51 6.24
N ALA A 431 17.61 -21.86 6.66
CA ALA A 431 16.47 -21.99 5.76
C ALA A 431 15.80 -20.64 5.50
N GLY A 432 14.94 -20.59 4.47
CA GLY A 432 14.18 -19.37 4.14
C GLY A 432 13.32 -18.90 5.31
N GLY A 433 13.38 -17.61 5.63
CA GLY A 433 12.67 -16.99 6.75
C GLY A 433 13.35 -17.13 8.11
N GLN A 434 14.55 -17.73 8.18
CA GLN A 434 15.33 -17.91 9.41
C GLN A 434 16.43 -16.85 9.57
N ILE A 435 16.76 -16.53 10.81
CA ILE A 435 17.96 -15.78 11.19
C ILE A 435 18.88 -16.73 11.95
N MET A 436 19.95 -17.19 11.33
CA MET A 436 20.93 -18.09 11.93
C MET A 436 22.07 -17.30 12.56
N CYS A 437 22.50 -17.67 13.77
CA CYS A 437 23.54 -16.95 14.51
C CYS A 437 24.59 -17.90 15.07
N SER A 438 25.85 -17.44 15.06
CA SER A 438 26.96 -18.09 15.77
C SER A 438 26.89 -17.90 17.29
N ALA A 439 27.60 -18.72 18.05
CA ALA A 439 27.68 -18.64 19.51
C ALA A 439 28.11 -17.26 20.04
N ASP A 440 29.02 -16.56 19.35
CA ASP A 440 29.49 -15.24 19.78
C ASP A 440 28.39 -14.18 19.71
N VAL A 441 27.47 -14.29 18.75
CA VAL A 441 26.28 -13.43 18.67
C VAL A 441 25.33 -13.70 19.83
N ILE A 442 25.14 -14.97 20.21
CA ILE A 442 24.29 -15.36 21.34
C ILE A 442 24.85 -14.84 22.67
N LYS A 443 26.18 -14.80 22.86
CA LYS A 443 26.81 -14.20 24.04
C LYS A 443 26.41 -12.73 24.21
N GLU A 444 26.46 -11.94 23.14
CA GLU A 444 26.07 -10.52 23.16
C GLU A 444 24.57 -10.34 23.49
N ILE A 445 23.70 -11.19 22.94
CA ILE A 445 22.26 -11.16 23.24
C ILE A 445 22.02 -11.51 24.71
N ASN A 446 22.68 -12.54 25.24
CA ASN A 446 22.55 -12.95 26.64
C ASN A 446 23.04 -11.86 27.60
N ALA A 447 24.09 -11.12 27.24
CA ALA A 447 24.67 -10.07 28.07
C ALA A 447 23.82 -8.80 28.14
N ARG A 448 23.13 -8.41 27.05
CA ARG A 448 22.43 -7.11 26.97
C ARG A 448 20.91 -7.15 26.80
N ILE A 449 20.37 -8.23 26.26
CA ILE A 449 18.93 -8.36 26.03
C ILE A 449 18.27 -9.22 27.10
N LEU A 450 18.86 -10.37 27.42
CA LEU A 450 18.31 -11.32 28.39
C LEU A 450 18.86 -11.16 29.81
N ASP A 451 19.86 -10.29 30.00
CA ASP A 451 20.53 -10.01 31.27
C ASP A 451 20.95 -11.31 32.03
N ALA A 452 21.31 -12.35 31.27
CA ALA A 452 21.54 -13.72 31.75
C ALA A 452 23.00 -14.19 31.60
N GLY A 453 23.84 -13.41 30.90
CA GLY A 453 25.26 -13.70 30.67
C GLY A 453 26.20 -12.64 31.26
N PRO A 454 27.49 -12.96 31.43
CA PRO A 454 28.49 -11.97 31.80
C PRO A 454 28.62 -10.90 30.71
N GLU A 455 28.83 -9.65 31.12
CA GLU A 455 29.06 -8.56 30.17
C GLU A 455 30.35 -8.82 29.36
N THR A 456 30.27 -8.60 28.07
CA THR A 456 31.42 -8.68 27.15
C THR A 456 32.05 -7.30 26.96
N GLU A 457 33.29 -7.25 26.48
CA GLU A 457 33.98 -6.00 26.12
C GLU A 457 33.17 -5.16 25.11
N TYR A 458 32.41 -5.82 24.23
CA TYR A 458 31.62 -5.19 23.17
C TYR A 458 30.16 -4.92 23.57
N SER A 459 29.70 -5.43 24.72
CA SER A 459 28.35 -5.22 25.23
C SER A 459 28.03 -3.74 25.45
N TYR A 460 29.01 -2.93 25.89
CA TYR A 460 28.83 -1.49 26.16
C TYR A 460 28.73 -0.61 24.91
N LEU A 461 29.19 -1.11 23.77
CA LEU A 461 29.20 -0.36 22.50
C LEU A 461 27.86 -0.46 21.77
N GLN A 462 26.94 -1.28 22.27
CA GLN A 462 25.64 -1.51 21.64
C GLN A 462 24.74 -0.27 21.73
N PRO A 463 24.12 0.16 20.63
CA PRO A 463 23.35 1.40 20.62
C PRO A 463 21.99 1.21 21.34
N SER A 464 21.62 2.17 22.18
CA SER A 464 20.45 2.07 23.08
C SER A 464 19.13 1.87 22.33
N ASN A 465 18.98 2.52 21.17
CA ASN A 465 17.83 2.36 20.29
C ASN A 465 17.67 0.92 19.77
N ALA A 466 18.76 0.23 19.43
CA ALA A 466 18.70 -1.17 18.98
C ALA A 466 18.31 -2.09 20.14
N VAL A 467 18.84 -1.85 21.33
CA VAL A 467 18.49 -2.60 22.55
C VAL A 467 17.00 -2.47 22.86
N GLU A 468 16.48 -1.23 22.91
CA GLU A 468 15.07 -0.95 23.15
C GLU A 468 14.17 -1.58 22.07
N ALA A 469 14.55 -1.47 20.79
CA ALA A 469 13.78 -2.03 19.69
C ALA A 469 13.74 -3.57 19.72
N ILE A 470 14.87 -4.23 20.00
CA ILE A 470 14.93 -5.70 20.13
C ILE A 470 14.09 -6.16 21.33
N ARG A 471 14.19 -5.47 22.48
CA ARG A 471 13.35 -5.77 23.66
C ARG A 471 11.86 -5.60 23.34
N ALA A 472 11.48 -4.56 22.60
CA ALA A 472 10.10 -4.33 22.20
C ALA A 472 9.56 -5.39 21.22
N MET A 473 10.38 -5.86 20.28
CA MET A 473 9.99 -6.94 19.36
C MET A 473 9.95 -8.31 20.04
N GLY A 474 10.78 -8.51 21.07
CA GLY A 474 11.02 -9.79 21.73
C GLY A 474 11.80 -10.76 20.84
N VAL A 475 12.84 -11.39 21.40
CA VAL A 475 13.66 -12.38 20.68
C VAL A 475 13.37 -13.78 21.22
N LYS A 476 13.09 -14.72 20.31
CA LYS A 476 13.00 -16.16 20.60
C LYS A 476 14.23 -16.85 20.05
N ILE A 477 14.92 -17.61 20.90
CA ILE A 477 16.17 -18.30 20.59
C ILE A 477 15.93 -19.80 20.60
N PHE A 478 16.32 -20.48 19.52
CA PHE A 478 16.22 -21.92 19.37
C PHE A 478 17.62 -22.51 19.11
N PRO A 479 18.22 -23.24 20.07
CA PRO A 479 19.55 -23.80 19.90
C PRO A 479 19.54 -24.94 18.88
N VAL A 480 20.43 -24.88 17.89
CA VAL A 480 20.62 -25.94 16.88
C VAL A 480 21.68 -26.94 17.34
N GLY A 481 22.71 -26.47 18.05
CA GLY A 481 23.83 -27.28 18.52
C GLY A 481 25.06 -27.15 17.63
N GLU A 482 26.01 -28.06 17.82
CA GLU A 482 27.26 -28.10 17.06
C GLU A 482 27.05 -28.60 15.62
N VAL A 483 27.39 -27.76 14.66
CA VAL A 483 27.27 -28.06 13.23
C VAL A 483 28.65 -27.93 12.56
N LYS A 484 29.07 -28.97 11.84
CA LYS A 484 30.31 -28.93 11.05
C LYS A 484 30.05 -28.19 9.74
N LEU A 485 30.49 -26.94 9.68
CA LEU A 485 30.34 -26.08 8.51
C LEU A 485 31.34 -26.42 7.40
N LYS A 486 30.89 -26.36 6.15
CA LYS A 486 31.72 -26.70 4.98
C LYS A 486 32.95 -25.78 4.87
N GLY A 487 34.15 -26.37 4.93
CA GLY A 487 35.41 -25.64 4.80
C GLY A 487 35.91 -24.99 6.10
N LEU A 488 35.28 -25.29 7.25
CA LEU A 488 35.80 -24.95 8.57
C LEU A 488 36.26 -26.23 9.28
N GLU A 489 37.42 -26.17 9.92
CA GLU A 489 38.00 -27.32 10.64
C GLU A 489 37.27 -27.58 11.97
N VAL A 490 36.87 -26.50 12.66
CA VAL A 490 36.21 -26.54 13.96
C VAL A 490 34.69 -26.46 13.77
N PRO A 491 33.90 -27.35 14.42
CA PRO A 491 32.45 -27.24 14.41
C PRO A 491 31.98 -25.98 15.14
N GLU A 492 30.92 -25.36 14.63
CA GLU A 492 30.36 -24.13 15.19
C GLU A 492 29.04 -24.42 15.90
N ASN A 493 28.84 -23.82 17.07
CA ASN A 493 27.56 -23.92 17.78
C ASN A 493 26.60 -22.84 17.26
N LEU A 494 25.46 -23.28 16.71
CA LEU A 494 24.52 -22.41 16.03
C LEU A 494 23.19 -22.30 16.77
N SER A 495 22.48 -21.20 16.53
CA SER A 495 21.14 -20.96 17.06
C SER A 495 20.29 -20.18 16.06
N ILE A 496 19.01 -20.52 15.97
CA ILE A 496 18.03 -19.82 15.14
C ILE A 496 17.33 -18.77 16.00
N LEU A 497 17.14 -17.59 15.43
CA LEU A 497 16.46 -16.46 16.05
C LEU A 497 15.21 -16.06 15.28
N TYR A 498 14.16 -15.72 16.02
CA TYR A 498 12.95 -15.10 15.46
C TYR A 498 12.46 -13.95 16.36
N PRO A 499 11.81 -12.92 15.78
CA PRO A 499 10.90 -12.05 16.52
C PRO A 499 9.81 -12.83 17.22
N ALA A 500 9.31 -12.32 18.37
CA ALA A 500 8.30 -13.01 19.15
C ALA A 500 7.04 -13.38 18.33
N SER A 501 6.65 -12.49 17.41
CA SER A 501 5.54 -12.66 16.46
C SER A 501 5.78 -13.72 15.38
N LEU A 502 7.03 -14.11 15.13
CA LEU A 502 7.41 -15.06 14.07
C LEU A 502 7.96 -16.38 14.63
N GLY A 503 7.87 -16.60 15.94
CA GLY A 503 8.39 -17.79 16.59
C GLY A 503 7.78 -19.11 16.08
N ALA A 504 6.54 -19.08 15.57
CA ALA A 504 5.88 -20.26 15.01
C ALA A 504 6.52 -20.75 13.69
N ARG A 505 7.48 -20.01 13.12
CA ARG A 505 8.28 -20.45 11.96
C ARG A 505 9.18 -21.65 12.27
N GLN A 506 9.42 -21.98 13.54
CA GLN A 506 10.18 -23.20 13.87
C GLN A 506 9.48 -24.45 13.32
N ASP A 507 8.14 -24.46 13.32
CA ASP A 507 7.34 -25.61 12.92
C ASP A 507 6.98 -25.59 11.43
N LEU A 508 7.59 -24.70 10.62
CA LEU A 508 7.20 -24.51 9.22
C LEU A 508 7.31 -25.81 8.39
N GLU A 509 8.36 -26.60 8.62
CA GLU A 509 8.54 -27.92 7.97
C GLU A 509 7.48 -28.94 8.38
N THR A 510 6.85 -28.77 9.56
CA THR A 510 5.75 -29.63 10.04
C THR A 510 4.38 -29.13 9.56
N LEU A 511 4.26 -27.82 9.29
CA LEU A 511 3.08 -27.15 8.74
C LEU A 511 2.94 -27.34 7.21
N GLU A 512 4.02 -27.69 6.52
CA GLU A 512 3.99 -28.22 5.16
C GLU A 512 3.38 -29.64 5.18
N THR A 513 2.06 -29.74 5.34
CA THR A 513 1.33 -31.01 5.14
C THR A 513 1.77 -31.65 3.83
N ALA A 514 2.08 -32.96 3.88
CA ALA A 514 2.45 -33.77 2.72
C ALA A 514 1.52 -33.48 1.54
N PRO A 515 2.02 -33.49 0.28
CA PRO A 515 1.23 -33.12 -0.89
C PRO A 515 -0.01 -34.01 -0.97
N THR A 516 -1.15 -33.49 -0.52
CA THR A 516 -2.45 -34.06 -0.83
C THR A 516 -2.62 -33.97 -2.35
N ALA A 517 -3.08 -35.05 -2.95
CA ALA A 517 -3.28 -35.24 -4.39
C ALA A 517 -4.39 -34.33 -4.97
N SER A 518 -4.23 -33.02 -4.81
CA SER A 518 -5.05 -31.95 -5.40
C SER A 518 -4.17 -30.89 -6.06
N GLY A 519 -2.96 -31.27 -6.47
CA GLY A 519 -2.09 -30.47 -7.33
C GLY A 519 -2.62 -30.46 -8.76
N SER A 520 -3.78 -29.82 -8.97
CA SER A 520 -4.11 -29.31 -10.29
C SER A 520 -3.38 -27.98 -10.47
N ARG A 521 -2.57 -27.86 -11.53
CA ARG A 521 -1.97 -26.57 -11.93
C ARG A 521 -3.02 -25.57 -12.43
N VAL A 522 -4.27 -25.99 -12.59
CA VAL A 522 -5.39 -25.14 -13.01
C VAL A 522 -6.05 -24.57 -11.75
N GLN A 523 -5.94 -23.25 -11.55
CA GLN A 523 -6.49 -22.54 -10.38
C GLN A 523 -8.04 -22.57 -10.27
N PHE A 524 -8.74 -23.05 -11.30
CA PHE A 524 -10.20 -23.07 -11.34
C PHE A 524 -10.75 -24.43 -10.89
N SER A 525 -11.69 -24.41 -9.95
CA SER A 525 -12.50 -25.59 -9.64
C SER A 525 -13.38 -26.00 -10.83
N VAL A 526 -13.76 -27.28 -10.91
CA VAL A 526 -14.69 -27.79 -11.94
C VAL A 526 -16.01 -27.01 -11.94
N GLU A 527 -16.47 -26.59 -10.76
CA GLU A 527 -17.70 -25.79 -10.63
C GLU A 527 -17.54 -24.39 -11.24
N GLN A 528 -16.40 -23.72 -10.99
CA GLN A 528 -16.09 -22.42 -11.62
C GLN A 528 -15.94 -22.55 -13.13
N MET A 529 -15.37 -23.65 -13.63
CA MET A 529 -15.31 -23.90 -15.08
C MET A 529 -16.70 -24.14 -15.69
N ARG A 530 -17.64 -24.75 -14.97
CA ARG A 530 -19.04 -24.86 -15.40
C ARG A 530 -19.74 -23.51 -15.43
N GLU A 531 -19.52 -22.65 -14.44
CA GLU A 531 -20.05 -21.29 -14.43
C GLU A 531 -19.51 -20.46 -15.61
N LEU A 532 -18.21 -20.54 -15.89
CA LEU A 532 -17.59 -19.89 -17.05
C LEU A 532 -18.16 -20.43 -18.37
N GLY A 533 -18.34 -21.75 -18.47
CA GLY A 533 -18.97 -22.36 -19.63
C GLY A 533 -20.42 -21.91 -19.82
N MET A 534 -21.18 -21.73 -18.73
CA MET A 534 -22.54 -21.22 -18.77
C MET A 534 -22.59 -19.78 -19.28
N LEU A 535 -21.64 -18.94 -18.87
CA LEU A 535 -21.48 -17.58 -19.40
C LEU A 535 -21.14 -17.60 -20.89
N CYS A 536 -20.23 -18.48 -21.32
CA CYS A 536 -19.87 -18.65 -22.73
C CYS A 536 -21.10 -18.99 -23.59
N VAL A 537 -21.92 -19.97 -23.18
CA VAL A 537 -23.15 -20.37 -23.89
C VAL A 537 -24.18 -19.22 -23.95
N ARG A 538 -24.30 -18.42 -22.89
CA ARG A 538 -25.16 -17.22 -22.87
C ARG A 538 -24.66 -16.13 -23.83
N LEU A 539 -23.35 -15.92 -23.91
CA LEU A 539 -22.75 -14.97 -24.85
C LEU A 539 -22.93 -15.40 -26.30
N GLU A 540 -22.73 -16.68 -26.61
CA GLU A 540 -22.92 -17.23 -27.96
C GLU A 540 -24.38 -17.12 -28.42
N THR A 541 -25.33 -17.38 -27.53
CA THR A 541 -26.75 -17.23 -27.86
C THR A 541 -27.16 -15.78 -28.05
N LEU A 542 -26.65 -14.87 -27.23
CA LEU A 542 -26.82 -13.44 -27.44
C LEU A 542 -26.23 -12.99 -28.79
N ALA A 543 -25.04 -13.48 -29.14
CA ALA A 543 -24.39 -13.23 -30.43
C ALA A 543 -25.14 -13.87 -31.62
N ALA A 544 -26.06 -14.80 -31.36
CA ALA A 544 -27.00 -15.35 -32.34
C ALA A 544 -28.36 -14.62 -32.34
N SER A 545 -28.50 -13.53 -31.59
CA SER A 545 -29.77 -12.82 -31.36
C SER A 545 -30.87 -13.70 -30.75
N LYS A 546 -30.48 -14.69 -29.94
CA LYS A 546 -31.40 -15.63 -29.29
C LYS A 546 -31.29 -15.54 -27.78
N VAL A 547 -32.37 -15.85 -27.07
CA VAL A 547 -32.44 -15.86 -25.60
C VAL A 547 -32.96 -17.20 -25.12
N PHE A 548 -32.27 -17.81 -24.15
CA PHE A 548 -32.77 -19.01 -23.47
C PHE A 548 -33.98 -18.67 -22.60
N ARG A 549 -35.04 -19.46 -22.72
CA ARG A 549 -36.12 -19.47 -21.73
C ARG A 549 -36.17 -20.80 -21.00
N PRO A 550 -36.48 -20.80 -19.68
CA PRO A 550 -36.68 -22.03 -18.93
C PRO A 550 -37.74 -22.91 -19.61
N LEU A 551 -37.48 -24.23 -19.67
CA LEU A 551 -38.47 -25.20 -20.13
C LEU A 551 -39.74 -25.08 -19.27
N PRO A 552 -40.95 -25.07 -19.88
CA PRO A 552 -42.18 -25.05 -19.10
C PRO A 552 -42.22 -26.31 -18.21
N SER A 553 -42.46 -26.11 -16.91
CA SER A 553 -42.56 -27.18 -15.93
C SER A 553 -43.62 -28.19 -16.37
N ARG A 554 -43.22 -29.42 -16.73
CA ARG A 554 -44.15 -30.52 -17.00
C ARG A 554 -44.95 -30.77 -15.72
N LYS A 555 -46.22 -30.35 -15.69
CA LYS A 555 -47.19 -30.87 -14.72
C LYS A 555 -47.29 -32.37 -14.96
N GLY A 556 -46.81 -33.16 -14.00
CA GLY A 556 -46.95 -34.61 -14.02
C GLY A 556 -48.40 -35.01 -14.13
N SER A 557 -48.71 -35.81 -15.13
CA SER A 557 -49.99 -36.51 -15.24
C SER A 557 -49.99 -37.66 -14.24
N ILE A 558 -50.83 -37.60 -13.21
CA ILE A 558 -51.81 -38.63 -12.84
C ILE A 558 -52.96 -37.93 -12.06
N ALA A 559 -54.14 -37.98 -12.68
CA ALA A 559 -55.51 -37.92 -12.13
C ALA A 559 -56.10 -36.64 -11.46
N SER A 560 -57.31 -36.31 -11.97
CA SER A 560 -58.42 -35.50 -11.42
C SER A 560 -58.21 -33.97 -11.29
N SER A 561 -59.18 -33.09 -11.49
CA SER A 561 -60.41 -32.96 -12.30
C SER A 561 -60.88 -31.52 -12.05
N LEU A 562 -61.48 -30.89 -13.07
CA LEU A 562 -62.34 -29.69 -12.98
C LEU A 562 -61.72 -28.35 -12.52
N ALA A 563 -61.26 -27.54 -13.48
CA ALA A 563 -61.70 -26.14 -13.63
C ALA A 563 -61.02 -25.53 -14.87
N GLN A 564 -61.84 -25.04 -15.80
CA GLN A 564 -61.40 -24.32 -16.99
C GLN A 564 -60.75 -22.99 -16.60
N SER A 565 -59.48 -22.79 -16.97
CA SER A 565 -58.93 -21.45 -17.20
C SER A 565 -58.12 -21.48 -18.49
N LYS A 566 -58.63 -20.76 -19.48
CA LYS A 566 -58.09 -20.51 -20.83
C LYS A 566 -56.55 -20.51 -20.87
N ALA A 567 -55.97 -21.44 -21.63
CA ALA A 567 -54.63 -21.27 -22.16
C ALA A 567 -54.67 -20.11 -23.17
N PRO A 568 -53.78 -19.10 -23.11
CA PRO A 568 -53.59 -18.21 -24.23
C PRO A 568 -52.96 -19.03 -25.36
N GLU A 569 -53.55 -18.95 -26.55
CA GLU A 569 -52.98 -19.46 -27.80
C GLU A 569 -51.50 -19.04 -27.90
N GLU A 570 -50.58 -20.01 -27.83
CA GLU A 570 -49.17 -19.77 -28.07
C GLU A 570 -49.00 -19.33 -29.52
N LYS A 571 -48.60 -18.07 -29.70
CA LYS A 571 -48.11 -17.54 -30.98
C LYS A 571 -46.98 -18.44 -31.51
N PRO A 572 -46.87 -18.66 -32.83
CA PRO A 572 -45.82 -19.47 -33.42
C PRO A 572 -44.44 -19.00 -32.93
N ASP A 573 -43.57 -19.97 -32.61
CA ASP A 573 -42.26 -19.78 -32.00
C ASP A 573 -41.56 -18.52 -32.53
N SER A 574 -41.36 -17.54 -31.64
CA SER A 574 -40.52 -16.40 -31.98
C SER A 574 -39.12 -16.95 -32.27
N PRO A 575 -38.52 -16.68 -33.45
CA PRO A 575 -37.19 -17.19 -33.82
C PRO A 575 -36.06 -16.73 -32.88
N LEU A 576 -36.38 -15.83 -31.95
CA LEU A 576 -35.52 -15.23 -30.93
C LEU A 576 -35.41 -16.07 -29.64
N VAL A 577 -36.17 -17.16 -29.47
CA VAL A 577 -36.22 -17.91 -28.20
C VAL A 577 -35.75 -19.36 -28.39
N VAL A 578 -34.77 -19.79 -27.59
CA VAL A 578 -34.32 -21.19 -27.51
C VAL A 578 -34.88 -21.79 -26.21
N ARG A 579 -35.63 -22.90 -26.33
CA ARG A 579 -36.19 -23.66 -25.20
C ARG A 579 -35.39 -24.97 -25.04
N ASP A 580 -34.21 -24.88 -24.45
CA ASP A 580 -33.32 -26.03 -24.21
C ASP A 580 -32.52 -25.82 -22.91
N ASP A 581 -31.94 -26.88 -22.34
CA ASP A 581 -31.09 -26.78 -21.15
C ASP A 581 -29.67 -26.35 -21.53
N PRO A 582 -29.21 -25.17 -21.11
CA PRO A 582 -27.87 -24.65 -21.45
C PRO A 582 -26.72 -25.54 -20.96
N SER A 583 -26.94 -26.38 -19.93
CA SER A 583 -25.91 -27.25 -19.38
C SER A 583 -25.48 -28.37 -20.34
N LEU A 584 -26.35 -28.74 -21.29
CA LEU A 584 -26.07 -29.76 -22.31
C LEU A 584 -25.04 -29.31 -23.35
N TYR A 585 -24.76 -28.01 -23.43
CA TYR A 585 -23.80 -27.40 -24.36
C TYR A 585 -22.40 -27.24 -23.75
N LEU A 586 -22.21 -27.71 -22.51
CA LEU A 586 -20.92 -27.69 -21.82
C LEU A 586 -20.09 -28.93 -22.15
N PRO A 587 -18.75 -28.81 -22.23
CA PRO A 587 -17.86 -29.95 -22.29
C PRO A 587 -18.02 -30.84 -21.05
N VAL A 588 -17.83 -32.15 -21.19
CA VAL A 588 -17.87 -33.08 -20.05
C VAL A 588 -16.66 -32.80 -19.15
N MET A 589 -16.97 -32.42 -17.91
CA MET A 589 -16.00 -32.13 -16.86
C MET A 589 -16.43 -32.87 -15.59
N ASP A 590 -15.61 -33.83 -15.17
CA ASP A 590 -15.79 -34.60 -13.95
C ASP A 590 -14.74 -34.20 -12.91
N GLU A 591 -14.99 -34.47 -11.63
CA GLU A 591 -14.02 -34.21 -10.55
C GLU A 591 -12.70 -34.99 -10.69
N LYS A 592 -12.64 -35.96 -11.61
CA LYS A 592 -11.46 -36.77 -11.93
C LYS A 592 -10.76 -36.37 -13.23
N SER A 593 -11.19 -35.29 -13.88
CA SER A 593 -10.58 -34.81 -15.13
C SER A 593 -9.12 -34.38 -14.91
N SER A 594 -8.22 -34.74 -15.84
CA SER A 594 -6.80 -34.37 -15.76
C SER A 594 -6.57 -32.90 -16.07
N ASP A 595 -5.49 -32.31 -15.53
CA ASP A 595 -5.10 -30.92 -15.76
C ASP A 595 -4.95 -30.54 -17.24
N ALA A 596 -4.45 -31.48 -18.06
CA ALA A 596 -4.32 -31.27 -19.49
C ALA A 596 -5.69 -31.15 -20.18
N HIS A 597 -6.67 -31.94 -19.73
CA HIS A 597 -8.06 -31.85 -20.20
C HIS A 597 -8.69 -30.53 -19.77
N LEU A 598 -8.54 -30.14 -18.50
CA LEU A 598 -9.09 -28.90 -17.96
C LEU A 598 -8.50 -27.66 -18.65
N ASN A 599 -7.20 -27.63 -18.91
CA ASN A 599 -6.57 -26.57 -19.70
C ASN A 599 -7.08 -26.51 -21.15
N THR A 600 -7.30 -27.66 -21.77
CA THR A 600 -7.86 -27.73 -23.13
C THR A 600 -9.29 -27.17 -23.16
N VAL A 601 -10.11 -27.50 -22.15
CA VAL A 601 -11.45 -26.96 -21.98
C VAL A 601 -11.42 -25.46 -21.75
N LEU A 602 -10.53 -24.97 -20.89
CA LEU A 602 -10.38 -23.53 -20.62
C LEU A 602 -9.98 -22.75 -21.87
N HIS A 603 -9.01 -23.26 -22.64
CA HIS A 603 -8.58 -22.67 -23.91
C HIS A 603 -9.73 -22.66 -24.94
N SER A 604 -10.51 -23.75 -25.01
CA SER A 604 -11.70 -23.83 -25.85
C SER A 604 -12.77 -22.80 -25.47
N LEU A 605 -13.06 -22.66 -24.17
CA LEU A 605 -14.01 -21.66 -23.66
C LEU A 605 -13.54 -20.23 -23.93
N SER A 606 -12.25 -19.94 -23.75
CA SER A 606 -11.67 -18.63 -24.04
C SER A 606 -11.85 -18.24 -25.51
N LEU A 607 -11.52 -19.14 -26.43
CA LEU A 607 -11.71 -18.92 -27.88
C LEU A 607 -13.18 -18.69 -28.25
N ARG A 608 -14.09 -19.45 -27.64
CA ARG A 608 -15.54 -19.31 -27.88
C ARG A 608 -16.08 -17.98 -27.38
N ILE A 609 -15.65 -17.54 -26.19
CA ILE A 609 -16.03 -16.23 -25.63
C ILE A 609 -15.52 -15.10 -26.54
N ASP A 610 -14.26 -15.17 -26.98
CA ASP A 610 -13.67 -14.14 -27.84
C ASP A 610 -14.40 -14.02 -29.18
N ASN A 611 -14.74 -15.16 -29.80
CA ASN A 611 -15.55 -15.19 -31.02
C ASN A 611 -16.95 -14.60 -30.81
N ALA A 612 -17.62 -14.91 -29.69
CA ALA A 612 -18.94 -14.39 -29.37
C ALA A 612 -18.91 -12.87 -29.14
N LEU A 613 -17.93 -12.37 -28.40
CA LEU A 613 -17.73 -10.93 -28.14
C LEU A 613 -17.41 -10.17 -29.43
N THR A 614 -16.53 -10.71 -30.27
CA THR A 614 -16.19 -10.14 -31.58
C THR A 614 -17.45 -9.99 -32.45
N LYS A 615 -18.30 -11.03 -32.48
CA LYS A 615 -19.56 -10.98 -33.23
C LYS A 615 -20.54 -9.95 -32.67
N LEU A 616 -20.68 -9.85 -31.34
CA LEU A 616 -21.51 -8.82 -30.70
C LEU A 616 -21.03 -7.40 -31.00
N ALA A 617 -19.71 -7.19 -31.02
CA ALA A 617 -19.12 -5.91 -31.40
C ALA A 617 -19.47 -5.53 -32.85
N PHE A 618 -19.37 -6.48 -33.80
CA PHE A 618 -19.79 -6.25 -35.19
C PHE A 618 -21.29 -5.96 -35.34
N MET A 619 -22.14 -6.64 -34.57
CA MET A 619 -23.58 -6.35 -34.56
C MET A 619 -23.88 -4.93 -34.07
N TYR A 620 -23.22 -4.50 -33.00
CA TYR A 620 -23.36 -3.14 -32.49
C TYR A 620 -22.88 -2.10 -33.51
N MET A 621 -21.76 -2.35 -34.20
CA MET A 621 -21.26 -1.48 -35.25
C MET A 621 -22.26 -1.31 -36.40
N SER A 622 -22.85 -2.41 -36.88
CA SER A 622 -23.79 -2.38 -37.99
C SER A 622 -25.10 -1.66 -37.65
N ASP A 623 -25.54 -1.70 -36.39
CA ASP A 623 -26.67 -0.88 -35.92
C ASP A 623 -26.30 0.61 -35.80
N VAL A 624 -25.09 0.95 -35.34
CA VAL A 624 -24.61 2.34 -35.27
C VAL A 624 -24.42 2.94 -36.67
N GLU A 625 -23.88 2.18 -37.62
CA GLU A 625 -23.70 2.61 -39.03
C GLU A 625 -25.05 2.81 -39.73
N ARG A 626 -26.07 1.99 -39.43
CA ARG A 626 -27.46 2.20 -39.89
C ARG A 626 -28.07 3.48 -39.33
N GLN A 627 -27.76 3.84 -38.08
CA GLN A 627 -28.29 5.05 -37.45
C GLN A 627 -27.57 6.34 -37.90
N GLN A 628 -26.29 6.26 -38.28
CA GLN A 628 -25.46 7.43 -38.61
C GLN A 628 -25.23 7.66 -40.11
N GLY A 629 -25.71 6.78 -41.00
CA GLY A 629 -25.71 7.02 -42.45
C GLY A 629 -24.36 6.87 -43.15
N GLY A 630 -23.42 6.11 -42.58
CA GLY A 630 -22.12 5.81 -43.20
C GLY A 630 -21.14 5.09 -42.26
N PRO A 631 -20.09 4.43 -42.79
CA PRO A 631 -19.16 3.63 -41.99
C PRO A 631 -18.22 4.48 -41.14
N ASN A 632 -18.14 4.21 -39.84
CA ASN A 632 -17.25 4.90 -38.90
C ASN A 632 -15.91 4.15 -38.79
N LEU A 633 -14.96 4.50 -39.68
CA LEU A 633 -13.65 3.87 -39.79
C LEU A 633 -12.82 3.90 -38.50
N ALA A 634 -12.92 4.97 -37.70
CA ALA A 634 -12.16 5.10 -36.45
C ALA A 634 -12.66 4.16 -35.33
N LEU A 635 -13.98 3.91 -35.27
CA LEU A 635 -14.56 2.93 -34.35
C LEU A 635 -14.14 1.50 -34.76
N ARG A 636 -14.08 1.24 -36.07
CA ARG A 636 -13.68 -0.05 -36.65
C ARG A 636 -12.24 -0.41 -36.31
N ASP A 637 -11.30 0.52 -36.46
CA ASP A 637 -9.89 0.29 -36.13
C ASP A 637 -9.69 0.04 -34.63
N LYS A 638 -10.43 0.75 -33.77
CA LYS A 638 -10.33 0.62 -32.32
C LYS A 638 -10.89 -0.70 -31.78
N ILE A 639 -11.95 -1.22 -32.42
CA ILE A 639 -12.49 -2.55 -32.10
C ILE A 639 -11.55 -3.65 -32.62
N LEU A 640 -11.00 -3.50 -33.83
CA LEU A 640 -9.98 -4.43 -34.35
C LEU A 640 -8.72 -4.46 -33.47
N GLU A 641 -8.35 -3.33 -32.85
CA GLU A 641 -7.26 -3.25 -31.88
C GLU A 641 -7.59 -3.97 -30.57
N LEU A 642 -8.84 -3.84 -30.07
CA LEU A 642 -9.33 -4.53 -28.86
C LEU A 642 -9.53 -6.04 -29.05
N CYS A 643 -9.84 -6.49 -30.28
CA CYS A 643 -10.03 -7.90 -30.63
C CYS A 643 -8.75 -8.57 -31.17
N ARG A 644 -7.58 -7.92 -31.08
CA ARG A 644 -6.31 -8.61 -31.41
C ARG A 644 -6.04 -9.67 -30.35
N PRO A 645 -5.71 -10.92 -30.76
CA PRO A 645 -5.32 -11.93 -29.79
C PRO A 645 -4.12 -11.41 -29.00
N ILE A 646 -4.23 -11.42 -27.68
CA ILE A 646 -3.09 -11.27 -26.79
C ILE A 646 -2.24 -12.51 -27.08
N VAL A 647 -1.15 -12.32 -27.82
CA VAL A 647 -0.14 -13.36 -27.98
C VAL A 647 0.52 -13.47 -26.60
N LEU A 648 0.08 -14.48 -25.84
CA LEU A 648 0.67 -14.92 -24.58
C LEU A 648 2.10 -15.40 -24.79
#